data_AF-A0A936QVW8-F1
#
_entry.id   AF-A0A936QVW8-F1
#
_cell.length_a   1.000
_cell.length_b   1.000
_cell.length_c   1.000
_cell.angle_alpha   90.00
_cell.angle_beta   90.00
_cell.angle_gamma   90.00
#
_symmetry.space_group_name_H-M   'P 1'
#
loop_
_entity.id
_entity.type
_entity.pdbx_description
1 polymer ?
#
loop_
_entity_poly.entity_id
_entity_poly.type
_entity_poly.pdbx_seq_one_letter_code
_entity_poly.pdbx_strand_id
1 'polypeptide(L)'
;MPNTRATVAATTVCVIDTQTHALAARAMRLSLTALEFADALFLSDSGADTGGARHIAIPPLAGRAAYSRFVMKDLLRHIHTEHVLLIQWDGYVVNPDAWSDEFLRHDYIGARWGFHEDAHCVGNGGFSLRSRRLLEALQDSAIDRFEPEDVMICRDYRPLLESRHGIRFAPAGVADRFSFETTYPQGRPLGFHGLFNMWLFLDDTEVADFVAAMPASVQGSIQFLSLAKNFIDLKRLDAARTLLEQRLRAFPVDTQCAAMLDSIKDSSDQRAAVPPSRNAPCSCGSGKRFKHCCGQVDSTPGALMAPTANPAALLQQAMADHQAGRLAAARQGYESVLALGADAMAEHYLGVIEMQQQRPVEGERRIRGALAQRDDLPDFFNNLGLCLRAQGRLEEAVVEYRKAVALLPTYAPAWSNLGLDLHKLGHLDQALAAFDRALALDANLTQARFSRALVQLTLGDYAQGWAGYESRRQCPEYAAGYRLPAMAGSPRPWQGEPLAGKNLLLIAEQGIGDSLQFIRYAKTLADQGGRIGLFVRQAHVAGLLRNVHGLSDVYVGEAVIPSCDYFCHLLSLPHRCGTRSLAAVPADVPYLEVPIDSRTNWRRRLDAVPARLRVGLSWAGNPSNPDDRYRSCSLQALTGLFELPDVAWINLQLGAGREELRSVPRPILDWGDEQTDFAETAALMAELDLIITVDTSIAHAAGALGRPVWILLQHSADFRWLLDRTDSPWYPSARLFRQPRAGDWPAVAADLGLALAHVLC
;
A
#
# COMPACT_ATOMS: atom_id res chain seq x y z
N MET A 1 1.18 -50.39 0.69
CA MET A 1 0.53 -50.25 2.00
C MET A 1 -0.56 -49.19 1.85
N PRO A 2 -1.79 -49.38 2.34
CA PRO A 2 -2.79 -48.33 2.25
C PRO A 2 -2.31 -47.13 3.06
N ASN A 3 -2.15 -45.99 2.39
CA ASN A 3 -1.68 -44.74 2.98
C ASN A 3 -2.72 -44.30 4.01
N THR A 4 -2.48 -44.57 5.29
CA THR A 4 -3.39 -44.20 6.38
C THR A 4 -3.24 -42.69 6.56
N ARG A 5 -4.26 -41.93 6.14
CA ARG A 5 -4.30 -40.47 6.32
C ARG A 5 -4.19 -40.15 7.81
N ALA A 6 -3.49 -39.07 8.15
CA ALA A 6 -3.51 -38.58 9.53
C ALA A 6 -4.93 -38.11 9.88
N THR A 7 -5.47 -38.63 10.98
CA THR A 7 -6.82 -38.32 11.45
C THR A 7 -6.81 -37.08 12.35
N VAL A 8 -7.66 -36.11 12.04
CA VAL A 8 -7.89 -34.88 12.80
C VAL A 8 -9.26 -34.97 13.48
N ALA A 9 -9.32 -35.73 14.57
CA ALA A 9 -10.57 -36.20 15.18
C ALA A 9 -11.46 -35.11 15.84
N ALA A 10 -10.95 -33.90 16.07
CA ALA A 10 -11.67 -32.81 16.74
C ALA A 10 -12.02 -31.64 15.81
N THR A 11 -11.82 -31.78 14.49
CA THR A 11 -11.93 -30.66 13.55
C THR A 11 -12.90 -30.97 12.42
N THR A 12 -13.82 -30.03 12.16
CA THR A 12 -14.60 -29.98 10.92
C THR A 12 -13.80 -29.24 9.86
N VAL A 13 -13.67 -29.79 8.65
CA VAL A 13 -13.25 -28.97 7.49
C VAL A 13 -14.47 -28.33 6.86
N CYS A 14 -14.42 -27.03 6.61
CA CYS A 14 -15.56 -26.26 6.13
C CYS A 14 -15.15 -25.37 4.96
N VAL A 15 -15.96 -25.38 3.90
CA VAL A 15 -15.89 -24.43 2.81
C VAL A 15 -17.18 -23.63 2.78
N ILE A 16 -17.08 -22.32 2.59
CA ILE A 16 -18.22 -21.42 2.39
C ILE A 16 -17.98 -20.72 1.06
N ASP A 17 -18.81 -21.00 0.06
CA ASP A 17 -18.67 -20.38 -1.26
C ASP A 17 -20.02 -20.32 -1.99
N THR A 18 -20.32 -19.19 -2.63
CA THR A 18 -21.51 -19.02 -3.47
C THR A 18 -21.17 -18.36 -4.82
N GLN A 19 -19.92 -18.47 -5.26
CA GLN A 19 -19.41 -17.76 -6.44
C GLN A 19 -18.44 -18.60 -7.28
N THR A 20 -17.62 -19.43 -6.64
CA THR A 20 -16.53 -20.19 -7.25
C THR A 20 -16.67 -21.69 -6.97
N HIS A 21 -17.88 -22.22 -7.11
CA HIS A 21 -18.27 -23.57 -6.64
C HIS A 21 -17.30 -24.68 -7.04
N ALA A 22 -16.85 -24.68 -8.29
CA ALA A 22 -15.93 -25.70 -8.81
C ALA A 22 -14.53 -25.61 -8.16
N LEU A 23 -14.01 -24.39 -7.95
CA LEU A 23 -12.71 -24.17 -7.31
C LEU A 23 -12.77 -24.48 -5.82
N ALA A 24 -13.85 -24.06 -5.16
CA ALA A 24 -14.13 -24.34 -3.76
C ALA A 24 -14.25 -25.86 -3.51
N ALA A 25 -14.93 -26.59 -4.40
CA ALA A 25 -15.02 -28.05 -4.35
C ALA A 25 -13.68 -28.75 -4.62
N ARG A 26 -12.84 -28.19 -5.51
CA ARG A 26 -11.45 -28.66 -5.72
C ARG A 26 -10.63 -28.53 -4.43
N ALA A 27 -10.64 -27.36 -3.78
CA ALA A 27 -9.92 -27.14 -2.53
C ALA A 27 -10.38 -28.10 -1.42
N MET A 28 -11.69 -28.37 -1.34
CA MET A 28 -12.25 -29.37 -0.44
C MET A 28 -11.72 -30.78 -0.73
N ARG A 29 -11.76 -31.23 -2.00
CA ARG A 29 -11.25 -32.57 -2.39
C ARG A 29 -9.78 -32.77 -2.04
N LEU A 30 -8.95 -31.76 -2.29
CA LEU A 30 -7.52 -31.81 -1.97
C LEU A 30 -7.31 -31.95 -0.46
N SER A 31 -8.04 -31.18 0.34
CA SER A 31 -7.95 -31.24 1.80
C SER A 31 -8.43 -32.59 2.35
N LEU A 32 -9.55 -33.13 1.84
CA LEU A 32 -10.06 -34.45 2.23
C LEU A 32 -9.16 -35.59 1.77
N THR A 33 -8.41 -35.41 0.68
CA THR A 33 -7.40 -36.38 0.23
C THR A 33 -6.18 -36.38 1.16
N ALA A 34 -5.82 -35.20 1.69
CA ALA A 34 -4.66 -35.02 2.55
C ALA A 34 -4.89 -35.51 3.99
N LEU A 35 -6.04 -35.19 4.59
CA LEU A 35 -6.36 -35.45 5.99
C LEU A 35 -7.76 -36.06 6.16
N GLU A 36 -7.94 -36.83 7.22
CA GLU A 36 -9.24 -37.34 7.64
C GLU A 36 -9.82 -36.48 8.75
N PHE A 37 -10.91 -35.76 8.46
CA PHE A 37 -11.58 -34.86 9.41
C PHE A 37 -12.76 -35.53 10.10
N ALA A 38 -13.16 -35.02 11.27
CA ALA A 38 -14.31 -35.52 12.01
C ALA A 38 -15.65 -35.23 11.32
N ASP A 39 -15.74 -34.10 10.60
CA ASP A 39 -16.85 -33.76 9.72
C ASP A 39 -16.34 -32.90 8.55
N ALA A 40 -17.08 -32.86 7.46
CA ALA A 40 -16.72 -32.12 6.26
C ALA A 40 -17.96 -31.44 5.67
N LEU A 41 -17.95 -30.11 5.64
CA LEU A 41 -19.11 -29.30 5.27
C LEU A 41 -18.82 -28.41 4.06
N PHE A 42 -19.71 -28.45 3.07
CA PHE A 42 -19.69 -27.55 1.93
C PHE A 42 -20.94 -26.66 1.99
N LEU A 43 -20.78 -25.43 2.45
CA LEU A 43 -21.86 -24.47 2.63
C LEU A 43 -21.95 -23.61 1.38
N SER A 44 -22.97 -23.85 0.57
CA SER A 44 -23.09 -23.19 -0.73
C SER A 44 -24.54 -23.11 -1.21
N ASP A 45 -24.85 -22.14 -2.06
CA ASP A 45 -26.14 -22.02 -2.76
C ASP A 45 -26.33 -23.07 -3.87
N SER A 46 -25.26 -23.76 -4.28
CA SER A 46 -25.34 -24.88 -5.21
C SER A 46 -24.43 -26.05 -4.81
N GLY A 47 -24.81 -27.27 -5.19
CA GLY A 47 -24.02 -28.47 -4.93
C GLY A 47 -22.84 -28.60 -5.91
N ALA A 48 -21.75 -29.24 -5.45
CA ALA A 48 -20.59 -29.57 -6.27
C ALA A 48 -19.96 -30.90 -5.80
N ASP A 49 -19.17 -31.55 -6.67
CA ASP A 49 -18.43 -32.76 -6.28
C ASP A 49 -17.22 -32.40 -5.41
N THR A 50 -17.39 -32.59 -4.11
CA THR A 50 -16.38 -32.32 -3.09
C THR A 50 -15.60 -33.55 -2.67
N GLY A 51 -15.85 -34.73 -3.26
CA GLY A 51 -15.19 -35.98 -2.89
C GLY A 51 -15.51 -36.49 -1.48
N GLY A 52 -16.60 -36.00 -0.86
CA GLY A 52 -17.10 -36.56 0.41
C GLY A 52 -17.67 -35.56 1.43
N ALA A 53 -17.60 -34.25 1.18
CA ALA A 53 -18.20 -33.26 2.07
C ALA A 53 -19.72 -33.17 1.90
N ARG A 54 -20.44 -33.00 3.01
CA ARG A 54 -21.89 -32.85 3.04
C ARG A 54 -22.27 -31.43 2.61
N HIS A 55 -23.10 -31.32 1.58
CA HIS A 55 -23.62 -30.03 1.11
C HIS A 55 -24.69 -29.50 2.08
N ILE A 56 -24.54 -28.25 2.49
CA ILE A 56 -25.53 -27.48 3.25
C ILE A 56 -25.91 -26.27 2.40
N ALA A 57 -27.19 -26.21 2.02
CA ALA A 57 -27.71 -25.10 1.23
C ALA A 57 -27.73 -23.81 2.07
N ILE A 58 -27.10 -22.75 1.57
CA ILE A 58 -27.15 -21.39 2.14
C ILE A 58 -27.59 -20.38 1.07
N PRO A 59 -28.14 -19.21 1.46
CA PRO A 59 -28.43 -18.15 0.50
C PRO A 59 -27.15 -17.62 -0.17
N PRO A 60 -27.21 -17.11 -1.41
CA PRO A 60 -26.08 -16.44 -2.05
C PRO A 60 -25.52 -15.31 -1.19
N LEU A 61 -24.20 -15.28 -1.02
CA LEU A 61 -23.49 -14.28 -0.23
C LEU A 61 -22.98 -13.16 -1.15
N ALA A 62 -23.69 -12.03 -1.14
CA ALA A 62 -23.36 -10.88 -1.97
C ALA A 62 -22.27 -10.01 -1.32
N GLY A 63 -21.05 -10.12 -1.85
CA GLY A 63 -19.92 -9.29 -1.43
C GLY A 63 -19.29 -9.70 -0.10
N ARG A 64 -18.28 -8.92 0.33
CA ARG A 64 -17.46 -9.21 1.51
C ARG A 64 -18.29 -9.15 2.81
N ALA A 65 -19.25 -8.22 2.91
CA ALA A 65 -20.06 -8.01 4.12
C ALA A 65 -20.92 -9.19 4.47
N ALA A 66 -21.60 -9.71 3.44
CA ALA A 66 -22.45 -10.87 3.60
C ALA A 66 -21.63 -12.09 4.03
N TYR A 67 -20.47 -12.30 3.39
CA TYR A 67 -19.55 -13.38 3.74
C TYR A 67 -19.06 -13.26 5.18
N SER A 68 -18.49 -12.11 5.53
CA SER A 68 -17.92 -11.87 6.84
C SER A 68 -18.96 -11.94 7.95
N ARG A 69 -20.17 -11.41 7.73
CA ARG A 69 -21.31 -11.56 8.66
C ARG A 69 -21.70 -13.02 8.84
N PHE A 70 -21.81 -13.79 7.74
CA PHE A 70 -22.14 -15.21 7.80
C PHE A 70 -21.11 -15.97 8.62
N VAL A 71 -19.82 -15.73 8.36
CA VAL A 71 -18.72 -16.36 9.11
C VAL A 71 -18.76 -16.00 10.60
N MET A 72 -19.04 -14.75 10.95
CA MET A 72 -19.02 -14.29 12.35
C MET A 72 -20.29 -14.67 13.14
N LYS A 73 -21.47 -14.71 12.50
CA LYS A 73 -22.76 -14.84 13.21
C LYS A 73 -23.56 -16.10 12.87
N ASP A 74 -23.38 -16.68 11.68
CA ASP A 74 -24.21 -17.79 11.22
C ASP A 74 -23.45 -19.13 11.20
N LEU A 75 -22.12 -19.12 10.98
CA LEU A 75 -21.29 -20.34 10.88
C LEU A 75 -21.41 -21.25 12.11
N LEU A 76 -21.51 -20.67 13.32
CA LEU A 76 -21.62 -21.43 14.57
C LEU A 76 -22.75 -22.48 14.55
N ARG A 77 -23.85 -22.21 13.82
CA ARG A 77 -25.01 -23.11 13.75
C ARG A 77 -24.70 -24.44 13.05
N HIS A 78 -23.60 -24.48 12.29
CA HIS A 78 -23.22 -25.64 11.48
C HIS A 78 -22.04 -26.44 12.07
N ILE A 79 -21.27 -25.85 12.99
CA ILE A 79 -20.04 -26.46 13.52
C ILE A 79 -20.34 -27.16 14.84
N HIS A 80 -20.17 -28.48 14.91
CA HIS A 80 -20.41 -29.28 16.12
C HIS A 80 -19.14 -29.86 16.75
N THR A 81 -18.00 -29.72 16.08
CA THR A 81 -16.68 -30.13 16.56
C THR A 81 -16.03 -29.02 17.38
N GLU A 82 -14.89 -29.31 18.04
CA GLU A 82 -14.17 -28.32 18.86
C GLU A 82 -13.55 -27.21 18.01
N HIS A 83 -13.12 -27.54 16.79
CA HIS A 83 -12.52 -26.59 15.85
C HIS A 83 -13.08 -26.76 14.44
N VAL A 84 -13.04 -25.68 13.67
CA VAL A 84 -13.29 -25.70 12.23
C VAL A 84 -12.05 -25.22 11.49
N LEU A 85 -11.58 -26.02 10.54
CA LEU A 85 -10.65 -25.58 9.51
C LEU A 85 -11.47 -24.97 8.37
N LEU A 86 -11.54 -23.65 8.35
CA LEU A 86 -12.22 -22.90 7.31
C LEU A 86 -11.26 -22.69 6.14
N ILE A 87 -11.65 -23.16 4.95
CA ILE A 87 -10.87 -23.01 3.72
C ILE A 87 -11.72 -22.35 2.62
N GLN A 88 -11.05 -21.57 1.77
CA GLN A 88 -11.62 -20.96 0.57
C GLN A 88 -11.09 -21.65 -0.69
N TRP A 89 -11.59 -21.24 -1.86
CA TRP A 89 -11.21 -21.84 -3.13
C TRP A 89 -9.71 -21.73 -3.46
N ASP A 90 -9.02 -20.75 -2.88
CA ASP A 90 -7.60 -20.46 -3.04
C ASP A 90 -6.73 -20.87 -1.83
N GLY A 91 -7.24 -21.75 -0.96
CA GLY A 91 -6.48 -22.30 0.16
C GLY A 91 -6.85 -23.75 0.47
N TYR A 92 -5.86 -24.61 0.68
CA TYR A 92 -6.06 -26.03 1.03
C TYR A 92 -4.83 -26.63 1.71
N VAL A 93 -4.99 -27.84 2.27
CA VAL A 93 -3.91 -28.58 2.92
C VAL A 93 -2.91 -29.06 1.87
N VAL A 94 -1.62 -28.79 2.09
CA VAL A 94 -0.52 -29.17 1.19
C VAL A 94 0.54 -30.05 1.85
N ASN A 95 0.72 -29.97 3.18
CA ASN A 95 1.62 -30.83 3.93
C ASN A 95 0.87 -31.49 5.11
N PRO A 96 0.19 -32.63 4.92
CA PRO A 96 -0.60 -33.26 5.99
C PRO A 96 0.25 -33.64 7.21
N ASP A 97 1.52 -34.01 7.01
CA ASP A 97 2.46 -34.34 8.10
C ASP A 97 2.81 -33.16 9.00
N ALA A 98 2.50 -31.92 8.60
CA ALA A 98 2.71 -30.72 9.40
C ALA A 98 1.57 -30.48 10.42
N TRP A 99 0.49 -31.28 10.37
CA TRP A 99 -0.56 -31.22 11.37
C TRP A 99 0.02 -31.42 12.78
N SER A 100 -0.42 -30.60 13.72
CA SER A 100 0.01 -30.67 15.12
C SER A 100 -1.16 -30.37 16.06
N ASP A 101 -1.33 -31.20 17.09
CA ASP A 101 -2.34 -30.96 18.13
C ASP A 101 -2.09 -29.67 18.93
N GLU A 102 -0.89 -29.07 18.81
CA GLU A 102 -0.62 -27.72 19.28
C GLU A 102 -1.55 -26.68 18.66
N PHE A 103 -1.97 -26.87 17.41
CA PHE A 103 -2.91 -25.97 16.74
C PHE A 103 -4.25 -25.88 17.48
N LEU A 104 -4.71 -26.99 18.06
CA LEU A 104 -5.97 -27.05 18.81
C LEU A 104 -5.94 -26.30 20.15
N ARG A 105 -4.75 -25.87 20.62
CA ARG A 105 -4.61 -25.07 21.84
C ARG A 105 -4.99 -23.60 21.67
N HIS A 106 -5.22 -23.19 20.42
CA HIS A 106 -5.55 -21.82 20.04
C HIS A 106 -6.97 -21.76 19.48
N ASP A 107 -7.60 -20.60 19.63
CA ASP A 107 -8.95 -20.34 19.16
C ASP A 107 -8.99 -19.74 17.76
N TYR A 108 -7.87 -19.14 17.32
CA TYR A 108 -7.69 -18.66 15.97
C TYR A 108 -6.25 -18.87 15.49
N ILE A 109 -6.10 -19.48 14.32
CA ILE A 109 -4.84 -19.56 13.57
C ILE A 109 -5.13 -19.26 12.11
N GLY A 110 -4.32 -18.40 11.50
CA GLY A 110 -4.30 -18.14 10.08
C GLY A 110 -2.90 -17.73 9.64
N ALA A 111 -2.75 -17.27 8.40
CA ALA A 111 -1.46 -16.83 7.88
C ALA A 111 -1.03 -15.50 8.55
N ARG A 112 0.27 -15.24 8.58
CA ARG A 112 0.75 -13.94 9.06
C ARG A 112 0.49 -12.84 8.03
N TRP A 113 0.01 -11.70 8.49
CA TRP A 113 0.02 -10.47 7.72
C TRP A 113 1.43 -9.88 7.72
N GLY A 114 2.11 -9.93 6.57
CA GLY A 114 3.47 -9.41 6.41
C GLY A 114 3.60 -7.88 6.54
N PHE A 115 2.48 -7.15 6.58
CA PHE A 115 2.41 -5.70 6.70
C PHE A 115 2.07 -5.20 8.11
N HIS A 116 1.88 -6.12 9.07
CA HIS A 116 1.67 -5.78 10.48
C HIS A 116 2.87 -6.27 11.31
N GLU A 117 3.58 -5.33 11.94
CA GLU A 117 4.76 -5.60 12.76
C GLU A 117 4.44 -5.74 14.27
N ASP A 118 3.18 -5.55 14.63
CA ASP A 118 2.70 -5.70 16.01
C ASP A 118 2.41 -7.16 16.39
N ALA A 119 2.07 -7.38 17.67
CA ALA A 119 1.68 -8.69 18.19
C ALA A 119 0.36 -9.23 17.58
N HIS A 120 -0.34 -8.44 16.77
CA HIS A 120 -1.59 -8.77 16.08
C HIS A 120 -1.36 -9.05 14.58
N CYS A 121 -0.23 -9.65 14.25
CA CYS A 121 0.19 -9.99 12.89
C CYS A 121 -0.28 -11.37 12.40
N VAL A 122 -1.05 -12.12 13.19
CA VAL A 122 -1.68 -13.39 12.77
C VAL A 122 -3.13 -13.10 12.40
N GLY A 123 -3.48 -13.40 11.15
CA GLY A 123 -4.80 -13.13 10.59
C GLY A 123 -5.06 -13.97 9.35
N ASN A 124 -5.84 -13.46 8.39
CA ASN A 124 -6.23 -14.14 7.17
C ASN A 124 -7.25 -15.28 7.34
N GLY A 125 -8.49 -14.98 6.95
CA GLY A 125 -9.63 -15.87 7.12
C GLY A 125 -9.73 -17.03 6.13
N GLY A 126 -9.02 -16.98 5.00
CA GLY A 126 -9.26 -17.88 3.85
C GLY A 126 -8.61 -19.26 3.95
N PHE A 127 -7.66 -19.45 4.86
CA PHE A 127 -7.25 -20.75 5.38
C PHE A 127 -6.96 -20.58 6.86
N SER A 128 -7.96 -20.85 7.70
CA SER A 128 -7.91 -20.56 9.13
C SER A 128 -8.49 -21.68 9.98
N LEU A 129 -7.86 -21.95 11.13
CA LEU A 129 -8.40 -22.83 12.16
C LEU A 129 -9.08 -21.96 13.23
N ARG A 130 -10.34 -22.26 13.54
CA ARG A 130 -11.15 -21.48 14.48
C ARG A 130 -11.80 -22.41 15.51
N SER A 131 -11.68 -22.12 16.79
CA SER A 131 -12.38 -22.91 17.81
C SER A 131 -13.88 -22.59 17.80
N ARG A 132 -14.69 -23.55 18.22
CA ARG A 132 -16.11 -23.32 18.51
C ARG A 132 -16.29 -22.25 19.58
N ARG A 133 -15.39 -22.20 20.57
CA ARG A 133 -15.36 -21.15 21.60
C ARG A 133 -15.24 -19.74 21.02
N LEU A 134 -14.40 -19.55 19.99
CA LEU A 134 -14.34 -18.28 19.26
C LEU A 134 -15.67 -17.99 18.58
N LEU A 135 -16.24 -18.95 17.86
CA LEU A 135 -17.51 -18.74 17.15
C LEU A 135 -18.67 -18.38 18.12
N GLU A 136 -18.66 -18.92 19.34
CA GLU A 136 -19.57 -18.56 20.43
C GLU A 136 -19.29 -17.14 20.94
N ALA A 137 -18.03 -16.77 21.17
CA ALA A 137 -17.63 -15.42 21.57
C ALA A 137 -18.02 -14.36 20.53
N LEU A 138 -17.99 -14.71 19.24
CA LEU A 138 -18.42 -13.82 18.16
C LEU A 138 -19.92 -13.50 18.19
N GLN A 139 -20.72 -14.20 19.01
CA GLN A 139 -22.14 -13.87 19.23
C GLN A 139 -22.35 -12.70 20.20
N ASP A 140 -21.30 -12.18 20.83
CA ASP A 140 -21.39 -11.00 21.71
C ASP A 140 -22.09 -9.83 20.99
N SER A 141 -23.03 -9.19 21.68
CA SER A 141 -23.82 -8.09 21.15
C SER A 141 -22.98 -6.83 20.87
N ALA A 142 -21.79 -6.71 21.48
CA ALA A 142 -20.85 -5.64 21.20
C ALA A 142 -20.10 -5.81 19.86
N ILE A 143 -20.28 -6.95 19.18
CA ILE A 143 -19.72 -7.22 17.85
C ILE A 143 -20.81 -6.98 16.81
N ASP A 144 -20.83 -5.76 16.26
CA ASP A 144 -21.87 -5.23 15.37
C ASP A 144 -21.36 -4.78 13.98
N ARG A 145 -20.03 -4.74 13.78
CA ARG A 145 -19.36 -4.53 12.48
C ARG A 145 -18.75 -5.82 11.94
N PHE A 146 -18.75 -5.96 10.61
CA PHE A 146 -18.49 -7.24 9.96
C PHE A 146 -17.58 -7.17 8.73
N GLU A 147 -16.68 -6.19 8.52
CA GLU A 147 -15.85 -6.19 7.29
C GLU A 147 -14.46 -5.57 7.46
N PRO A 148 -13.38 -6.28 7.08
CA PRO A 148 -13.27 -7.73 6.80
C PRO A 148 -13.35 -8.60 8.06
N GLU A 149 -13.90 -9.83 8.02
CA GLU A 149 -14.05 -10.64 9.23
C GLU A 149 -12.73 -10.97 9.92
N ASP A 150 -11.68 -11.25 9.17
CA ASP A 150 -10.37 -11.59 9.73
C ASP A 150 -9.72 -10.40 10.43
N VAL A 151 -9.80 -9.19 9.86
CA VAL A 151 -9.39 -7.94 10.51
C VAL A 151 -10.26 -7.66 11.74
N MET A 152 -11.58 -7.80 11.63
CA MET A 152 -12.49 -7.59 12.75
C MET A 152 -12.17 -8.54 13.91
N ILE A 153 -12.00 -9.83 13.64
CA ILE A 153 -11.72 -10.85 14.66
C ILE A 153 -10.34 -10.66 15.27
N CYS A 154 -9.30 -10.50 14.44
CA CYS A 154 -7.92 -10.60 14.89
C CYS A 154 -7.31 -9.26 15.33
N ARG A 155 -7.99 -8.13 15.07
CA ARG A 155 -7.52 -6.80 15.46
C ARG A 155 -8.59 -6.02 16.22
N ASP A 156 -9.68 -5.64 15.56
CA ASP A 156 -10.65 -4.69 16.13
C ASP A 156 -11.33 -5.23 17.39
N TYR A 157 -11.84 -6.47 17.34
CA TYR A 157 -12.48 -7.13 18.47
C TYR A 157 -11.54 -8.02 19.26
N ARG A 158 -10.26 -8.13 18.87
CA ARG A 158 -9.30 -8.98 19.59
C ARG A 158 -9.19 -8.61 21.08
N PRO A 159 -9.05 -7.33 21.48
CA PRO A 159 -9.02 -6.97 22.90
C PRO A 159 -10.28 -7.40 23.66
N LEU A 160 -11.46 -7.28 23.02
CA LEU A 160 -12.73 -7.72 23.58
C LEU A 160 -12.76 -9.25 23.75
N LEU A 161 -12.37 -9.98 22.70
CA LEU A 161 -12.37 -11.44 22.67
C LEU A 161 -11.37 -12.03 23.67
N GLU A 162 -10.19 -11.46 23.80
CA GLU A 162 -9.18 -11.87 24.78
C GLU A 162 -9.62 -11.57 26.21
N SER A 163 -10.08 -10.34 26.48
CA SER A 163 -10.40 -9.91 27.85
C SER A 163 -11.71 -10.49 28.39
N ARG A 164 -12.77 -10.54 27.58
CA ARG A 164 -14.10 -10.96 28.03
C ARG A 164 -14.35 -12.46 27.86
N HIS A 165 -13.83 -13.03 26.78
CA HIS A 165 -14.12 -14.42 26.38
C HIS A 165 -12.91 -15.34 26.51
N GLY A 166 -11.74 -14.82 26.88
CA GLY A 166 -10.52 -15.60 27.09
C GLY A 166 -10.01 -16.27 25.81
N ILE A 167 -10.31 -15.71 24.63
CA ILE A 167 -9.88 -16.21 23.32
C ILE A 167 -8.35 -16.10 23.22
N ARG A 168 -7.72 -17.13 22.67
CA ARG A 168 -6.27 -17.23 22.49
C ARG A 168 -5.93 -17.32 21.00
N PHE A 169 -5.33 -16.26 20.46
CA PHE A 169 -4.81 -16.25 19.10
C PHE A 169 -3.44 -16.95 19.06
N ALA A 170 -3.16 -17.67 17.98
CA ALA A 170 -1.85 -18.28 17.79
C ALA A 170 -0.73 -17.24 17.71
N PRO A 171 0.45 -17.52 18.33
CA PRO A 171 1.63 -16.70 18.11
C PRO A 171 2.19 -16.92 16.71
N ALA A 172 2.99 -15.97 16.23
CA ALA A 172 3.57 -15.97 14.88
C ALA A 172 4.26 -17.30 14.49
N GLY A 173 5.06 -17.89 15.38
CA GLY A 173 5.77 -19.14 15.07
C GLY A 173 4.84 -20.36 14.90
N VAL A 174 3.65 -20.35 15.51
CA VAL A 174 2.63 -21.38 15.29
C VAL A 174 1.91 -21.12 13.96
N ALA A 175 1.60 -19.86 13.67
CA ALA A 175 1.02 -19.45 12.40
C ALA A 175 1.93 -19.79 11.20
N ASP A 176 3.24 -19.58 11.31
CA ASP A 176 4.24 -19.90 10.28
C ASP A 176 4.29 -21.40 9.93
N ARG A 177 3.98 -22.27 10.90
CA ARG A 177 3.85 -23.72 10.70
C ARG A 177 2.48 -24.13 10.18
N PHE A 178 1.48 -23.27 10.31
CA PHE A 178 0.10 -23.55 9.92
C PHE A 178 -0.17 -23.14 8.47
N SER A 179 0.04 -21.88 8.12
CA SER A 179 -0.21 -21.40 6.75
C SER A 179 0.59 -20.16 6.37
N PHE A 180 0.66 -19.92 5.06
CA PHE A 180 1.34 -18.77 4.45
C PHE A 180 0.49 -18.22 3.30
N GLU A 181 0.75 -16.98 2.87
CA GLU A 181 -0.05 -16.33 1.82
C GLU A 181 0.79 -15.52 0.82
N THR A 182 1.30 -14.36 1.23
CA THR A 182 2.03 -13.41 0.35
C THR A 182 3.54 -13.48 0.52
N THR A 183 4.02 -14.48 1.26
CA THR A 183 5.44 -14.72 1.52
C THR A 183 5.82 -16.12 1.04
N TYR A 184 7.11 -16.38 0.85
CA TYR A 184 7.57 -17.76 0.68
C TYR A 184 7.39 -18.52 2.00
N PRO A 185 7.02 -19.82 1.95
CA PRO A 185 6.84 -20.60 3.17
C PRO A 185 8.17 -20.75 3.91
N GLN A 186 8.17 -20.52 5.23
CA GLN A 186 9.28 -20.89 6.09
C GLN A 186 9.06 -22.33 6.58
N GLY A 187 9.86 -23.27 6.07
CA GLY A 187 9.67 -24.69 6.37
C GLY A 187 8.53 -25.33 5.57
N ARG A 188 7.81 -26.28 6.19
CA ARG A 188 6.71 -27.04 5.55
C ARG A 188 5.39 -26.77 6.30
N PRO A 189 4.70 -25.66 6.00
CA PRO A 189 3.43 -25.33 6.64
C PRO A 189 2.31 -26.30 6.22
N LEU A 190 1.33 -26.51 7.09
CA LEU A 190 0.18 -27.39 6.83
C LEU A 190 -0.56 -27.02 5.53
N GLY A 191 -0.87 -25.75 5.36
CA GLY A 191 -1.64 -25.22 4.24
C GLY A 191 -1.10 -23.89 3.72
N PHE A 192 -1.90 -23.27 2.86
CA PHE A 192 -1.67 -21.91 2.38
C PHE A 192 -3.00 -21.25 2.06
N HIS A 193 -2.96 -19.96 1.81
CA HIS A 193 -4.07 -19.20 1.25
C HIS A 193 -3.55 -18.21 0.20
N GLY A 194 -4.42 -17.78 -0.71
CA GLY A 194 -4.15 -16.69 -1.64
C GLY A 194 -3.54 -17.15 -2.97
N LEU A 195 -3.93 -16.43 -4.03
CA LEU A 195 -3.54 -16.74 -5.40
C LEU A 195 -2.03 -16.62 -5.68
N PHE A 196 -1.32 -15.78 -4.91
CA PHE A 196 0.09 -15.45 -5.14
C PHE A 196 1.00 -16.68 -5.20
N ASN A 197 0.78 -17.65 -4.30
CA ASN A 197 1.63 -18.84 -4.15
C ASN A 197 1.07 -20.09 -4.83
N MET A 198 -0.05 -19.98 -5.56
CA MET A 198 -0.72 -21.12 -6.19
C MET A 198 0.18 -21.88 -7.18
N TRP A 199 1.18 -21.22 -7.77
CA TRP A 199 2.16 -21.84 -8.66
C TRP A 199 2.98 -22.96 -7.99
N LEU A 200 3.10 -22.98 -6.66
CA LEU A 200 3.79 -24.05 -5.92
C LEU A 200 3.05 -25.38 -6.01
N PHE A 201 1.73 -25.35 -6.21
CA PHE A 201 0.85 -26.50 -6.03
C PHE A 201 -0.07 -26.76 -7.23
N LEU A 202 0.00 -25.91 -8.25
CA LEU A 202 -0.77 -26.04 -9.48
C LEU A 202 0.12 -26.62 -10.57
N ASP A 203 -0.26 -27.78 -11.10
CA ASP A 203 0.42 -28.42 -12.23
C ASP A 203 0.11 -27.71 -13.56
N ASP A 204 1.07 -27.70 -14.49
CA ASP A 204 0.93 -27.01 -15.78
C ASP A 204 -0.31 -27.48 -16.56
N THR A 205 -0.66 -28.76 -16.44
CA THR A 205 -1.83 -29.37 -17.10
C THR A 205 -3.17 -28.92 -16.50
N GLU A 206 -3.17 -28.45 -15.26
CA GLU A 206 -4.40 -28.03 -14.56
C GLU A 206 -4.67 -26.52 -14.70
N VAL A 207 -3.68 -25.74 -15.15
CA VAL A 207 -3.75 -24.27 -15.21
C VAL A 207 -4.93 -23.80 -16.06
N ALA A 208 -5.17 -24.41 -17.21
CA ALA A 208 -6.25 -24.00 -18.11
C ALA A 208 -7.63 -24.10 -17.44
N ASP A 209 -7.92 -25.26 -16.84
CA ASP A 209 -9.20 -25.52 -16.17
C ASP A 209 -9.35 -24.67 -14.91
N PHE A 210 -8.26 -24.51 -14.14
CA PHE A 210 -8.23 -23.69 -12.94
C PHE A 210 -8.57 -22.23 -13.25
N VAL A 211 -7.98 -21.66 -14.30
CA VAL A 211 -8.23 -20.27 -14.70
C VAL A 211 -9.62 -20.10 -15.29
N ALA A 212 -10.09 -21.07 -16.10
CA ALA A 212 -11.42 -21.02 -16.70
C ALA A 212 -12.54 -20.98 -15.64
N ALA A 213 -12.32 -21.61 -14.49
CA ALA A 213 -13.27 -21.60 -13.37
C ALA A 213 -13.19 -20.34 -12.48
N MET A 214 -12.25 -19.42 -12.71
CA MET A 214 -12.17 -18.17 -11.96
C MET A 214 -13.15 -17.11 -12.48
N PRO A 215 -13.75 -16.29 -11.58
CA PRO A 215 -14.54 -15.14 -12.00
C PRO A 215 -13.65 -14.07 -12.65
N ALA A 216 -14.23 -13.28 -13.56
CA ALA A 216 -13.51 -12.22 -14.29
C ALA A 216 -12.82 -11.22 -13.34
N SER A 217 -13.43 -10.90 -12.20
CA SER A 217 -12.86 -10.02 -11.18
C SER A 217 -11.51 -10.52 -10.65
N VAL A 218 -11.36 -11.83 -10.46
CA VAL A 218 -10.10 -12.46 -10.04
C VAL A 218 -9.10 -12.48 -11.21
N GLN A 219 -9.55 -12.86 -12.41
CA GLN A 219 -8.72 -12.87 -13.62
C GLN A 219 -8.14 -11.48 -13.95
N GLY A 220 -8.87 -10.40 -13.63
CA GLY A 220 -8.45 -9.01 -13.80
C GLY A 220 -7.55 -8.45 -12.69
N SER A 221 -7.36 -9.18 -11.59
CA SER A 221 -6.61 -8.71 -10.42
C SER A 221 -5.09 -8.62 -10.63
N ILE A 222 -4.40 -7.83 -9.80
CA ILE A 222 -2.92 -7.77 -9.78
C ILE A 222 -2.31 -9.10 -9.32
N GLN A 223 -2.99 -9.82 -8.43
CA GLN A 223 -2.53 -11.13 -7.93
C GLN A 223 -2.50 -12.17 -9.06
N PHE A 224 -3.43 -12.09 -10.03
CA PHE A 224 -3.42 -12.94 -11.21
C PHE A 224 -2.19 -12.69 -12.10
N LEU A 225 -1.84 -11.42 -12.35
CA LEU A 225 -0.61 -11.08 -13.08
C LEU A 225 0.64 -11.48 -12.30
N SER A 226 0.61 -11.38 -10.97
CA SER A 226 1.70 -11.84 -10.11
C SER A 226 1.89 -13.35 -10.20
N LEU A 227 0.79 -14.12 -10.25
CA LEU A 227 0.82 -15.55 -10.49
C LEU A 227 1.44 -15.86 -11.87
N ALA A 228 0.99 -15.20 -12.93
CA ALA A 228 1.56 -15.36 -14.27
C ALA A 228 3.06 -15.03 -14.30
N LYS A 229 3.48 -13.95 -13.62
CA LYS A 229 4.89 -13.59 -13.47
C LYS A 229 5.68 -14.69 -12.75
N ASN A 230 5.14 -15.28 -11.69
CA ASN A 230 5.80 -16.37 -10.98
C ASN A 230 6.05 -17.57 -11.90
N PHE A 231 5.07 -17.94 -12.75
CA PHE A 231 5.27 -18.97 -13.78
C PHE A 231 6.36 -18.59 -14.80
N ILE A 232 6.42 -17.32 -15.24
CA ILE A 232 7.47 -16.81 -16.15
C ILE A 232 8.86 -16.90 -15.52
N ASP A 233 9.00 -16.44 -14.27
CA ASP A 233 10.27 -16.42 -13.54
C ASP A 233 10.83 -17.85 -13.38
N LEU A 234 9.93 -18.83 -13.21
CA LEU A 234 10.25 -20.26 -13.11
C LEU A 234 10.41 -20.98 -14.46
N LYS A 235 10.31 -20.25 -15.58
CA LYS A 235 10.39 -20.80 -16.94
C LYS A 235 9.29 -21.83 -17.27
N ARG A 236 8.17 -21.80 -16.54
CA ARG A 236 6.94 -22.56 -16.86
C ARG A 236 6.10 -21.76 -17.86
N LEU A 237 6.66 -21.58 -19.06
CA LEU A 237 6.17 -20.60 -20.04
C LEU A 237 4.81 -20.97 -20.65
N ASP A 238 4.49 -22.26 -20.77
CA ASP A 238 3.20 -22.70 -21.31
C ASP A 238 2.06 -22.35 -20.35
N ALA A 239 2.22 -22.61 -19.05
CA ALA A 239 1.27 -22.19 -18.01
C ALA A 239 1.13 -20.66 -17.93
N ALA A 240 2.25 -19.93 -17.99
CA ALA A 240 2.22 -18.47 -18.05
C ALA A 240 1.46 -17.96 -19.29
N ARG A 241 1.69 -18.57 -20.45
CA ARG A 241 0.98 -18.25 -21.69
C ARG A 241 -0.51 -18.50 -21.56
N THR A 242 -0.92 -19.65 -21.04
CA THR A 242 -2.34 -19.96 -20.79
C THR A 242 -3.01 -18.93 -19.89
N LEU A 243 -2.36 -18.54 -18.78
CA LEU A 243 -2.86 -17.49 -17.87
C LEU A 243 -3.06 -16.15 -18.61
N LEU A 244 -2.03 -15.71 -19.33
CA LEU A 244 -2.02 -14.41 -20.00
C LEU A 244 -2.98 -14.35 -21.20
N GLU A 245 -3.07 -15.41 -21.99
CA GLU A 245 -4.02 -15.51 -23.10
C GLU A 245 -5.46 -15.49 -22.60
N GLN A 246 -5.76 -16.25 -21.55
CA GLN A 246 -7.11 -16.28 -20.98
C GLN A 246 -7.50 -14.91 -20.39
N ARG A 247 -6.55 -14.23 -19.73
CA ARG A 247 -6.77 -12.85 -19.28
C ARG A 247 -6.97 -11.88 -20.44
N LEU A 248 -6.22 -11.98 -21.53
CA LEU A 248 -6.44 -11.13 -22.71
C LEU A 248 -7.77 -11.44 -23.42
N ARG A 249 -8.30 -12.66 -23.33
CA ARG A 249 -9.67 -12.95 -23.81
C ARG A 249 -10.71 -12.23 -22.97
N ALA A 250 -10.55 -12.21 -21.65
CA ALA A 250 -11.44 -11.49 -20.74
C ALA A 250 -11.23 -9.96 -20.77
N PHE A 251 -9.99 -9.51 -21.02
CA PHE A 251 -9.55 -8.11 -20.97
C PHE A 251 -8.64 -7.77 -22.18
N PRO A 252 -9.19 -7.61 -23.40
CA PRO A 252 -8.39 -7.48 -24.63
C PRO A 252 -7.46 -6.26 -24.71
N VAL A 253 -7.70 -5.24 -23.89
CA VAL A 253 -6.92 -3.98 -23.85
C VAL A 253 -5.87 -3.97 -22.73
N ASP A 254 -5.65 -5.09 -22.03
CA ASP A 254 -4.65 -5.18 -20.95
C ASP A 254 -3.22 -5.17 -21.52
N THR A 255 -2.66 -3.96 -21.63
CA THR A 255 -1.31 -3.72 -22.16
C THR A 255 -0.20 -4.35 -21.33
N GLN A 256 -0.39 -4.51 -20.01
CA GLN A 256 0.57 -5.18 -19.13
C GLN A 256 0.59 -6.67 -19.41
N CYS A 257 -0.59 -7.29 -19.52
CA CYS A 257 -0.75 -8.69 -19.90
C CYS A 257 -0.20 -8.96 -21.31
N ALA A 258 -0.49 -8.08 -22.27
CA ALA A 258 0.05 -8.15 -23.62
C ALA A 258 1.58 -8.06 -23.64
N ALA A 259 2.17 -7.12 -22.90
CA ALA A 259 3.63 -6.99 -22.80
C ALA A 259 4.29 -8.21 -22.14
N MET A 260 3.67 -8.79 -21.10
CA MET A 260 4.13 -10.03 -20.48
C MET A 260 4.05 -11.20 -21.47
N LEU A 261 2.96 -11.30 -22.23
CA LEU A 261 2.78 -12.33 -23.24
C LEU A 261 3.80 -12.18 -24.38
N ASP A 262 4.04 -10.95 -24.84
CA ASP A 262 5.07 -10.65 -25.85
C ASP A 262 6.48 -10.97 -25.34
N SER A 263 6.78 -10.69 -24.06
CA SER A 263 8.07 -11.00 -23.46
C SER A 263 8.41 -12.50 -23.44
N ILE A 264 7.38 -13.36 -23.53
CA ILE A 264 7.54 -14.82 -23.61
C ILE A 264 7.33 -15.40 -25.02
N LYS A 265 6.90 -14.59 -26.00
CA LYS A 265 6.82 -14.99 -27.42
C LYS A 265 8.21 -15.15 -28.04
N ASP A 266 9.18 -14.31 -27.65
CA ASP A 266 10.56 -14.42 -28.12
C ASP A 266 11.37 -15.53 -27.43
N SER A 267 10.82 -16.16 -26.38
CA SER A 267 11.47 -17.24 -25.64
C SER A 267 11.05 -18.64 -26.10
N SER A 268 10.07 -18.77 -27.02
CA SER A 268 9.54 -20.08 -27.45
C SER A 268 10.44 -20.89 -28.38
N ASP A 269 11.62 -20.39 -28.77
CA ASP A 269 12.58 -21.14 -29.60
C ASP A 269 13.60 -21.96 -28.81
N GLN A 270 13.51 -22.01 -27.47
CA GLN A 270 14.29 -22.96 -26.67
C GLN A 270 13.40 -24.03 -26.05
N ARG A 271 12.78 -24.85 -26.90
CA ARG A 271 12.62 -26.26 -26.54
C ARG A 271 14.03 -26.83 -26.37
N ALA A 272 14.50 -26.98 -25.13
CA ALA A 272 15.63 -27.84 -24.86
C ALA A 272 15.20 -29.27 -25.24
N ALA A 273 15.43 -29.64 -26.50
CA ALA A 273 15.30 -31.01 -26.94
C ALA A 273 16.19 -31.86 -26.01
N VAL A 274 15.59 -32.88 -25.39
CA VAL A 274 16.38 -33.97 -24.81
C VAL A 274 17.29 -34.46 -25.93
N PRO A 275 18.62 -34.39 -25.79
CA PRO A 275 19.50 -34.75 -26.87
C PRO A 275 19.23 -36.20 -27.29
N PRO A 276 19.40 -36.55 -28.58
CA PRO A 276 19.03 -37.87 -29.13
C PRO A 276 19.81 -39.05 -28.51
N SER A 277 20.79 -38.78 -27.64
CA SER A 277 21.67 -39.76 -27.02
C SER A 277 22.24 -39.27 -25.69
N ARG A 278 22.36 -40.18 -24.71
CA ARG A 278 22.99 -39.95 -23.38
C ARG A 278 24.45 -39.45 -23.46
N ASN A 279 25.12 -39.64 -24.60
CA ASN A 279 26.51 -39.23 -24.81
C ASN A 279 26.66 -37.88 -25.53
N ALA A 280 25.57 -37.24 -25.94
CA ALA A 280 25.63 -35.93 -26.59
C ALA A 280 25.97 -34.80 -25.59
N PRO A 281 26.48 -33.65 -26.07
CA PRO A 281 26.65 -32.45 -25.26
C PRO A 281 25.35 -32.03 -24.57
N CYS A 282 25.44 -31.63 -23.31
CA CYS A 282 24.28 -31.22 -22.54
C CYS A 282 23.82 -29.83 -22.96
N SER A 283 22.52 -29.68 -23.23
CA SER A 283 21.89 -28.46 -23.73
C SER A 283 21.88 -27.30 -22.72
N CYS A 284 22.27 -27.53 -21.46
CA CYS A 284 22.32 -26.49 -20.42
C CYS A 284 23.57 -25.58 -20.47
N GLY A 285 24.42 -25.72 -21.50
CA GLY A 285 25.61 -24.87 -21.66
C GLY A 285 26.80 -25.22 -20.76
N SER A 286 26.74 -26.30 -19.98
CA SER A 286 27.81 -26.70 -19.04
C SER A 286 29.08 -27.27 -19.69
N GLY A 287 29.07 -27.50 -21.01
CA GLY A 287 30.15 -28.16 -21.75
C GLY A 287 30.30 -29.66 -21.47
N LYS A 288 29.49 -30.25 -20.57
CA LYS A 288 29.53 -31.67 -20.18
C LYS A 288 28.58 -32.51 -21.04
N ARG A 289 28.77 -33.84 -21.07
CA ARG A 289 27.82 -34.77 -21.72
C ARG A 289 26.55 -34.95 -20.88
N PHE A 290 25.40 -35.12 -21.52
CA PHE A 290 24.08 -35.17 -20.87
C PHE A 290 24.01 -36.14 -19.67
N LYS A 291 24.57 -37.36 -19.79
CA LYS A 291 24.64 -38.35 -18.69
C LYS A 291 25.44 -37.95 -17.44
N HIS A 292 26.28 -36.92 -17.56
CA HIS A 292 27.12 -36.39 -16.48
C HIS A 292 26.67 -35.00 -16.04
N CYS A 293 25.48 -34.57 -16.46
CA CYS A 293 24.89 -33.29 -16.13
C CYS A 293 23.40 -33.50 -15.81
N CYS A 294 22.49 -33.04 -16.67
CA CYS A 294 21.05 -33.08 -16.40
C CYS A 294 20.42 -34.48 -16.53
N GLY A 295 21.16 -35.48 -17.02
CA GLY A 295 20.67 -36.85 -17.22
C GLY A 295 20.89 -37.81 -16.05
N GLN A 296 21.26 -37.32 -14.86
CA GLN A 296 21.28 -38.12 -13.65
C GLN A 296 19.91 -38.04 -12.97
N VAL A 297 19.15 -39.13 -13.04
CA VAL A 297 17.96 -39.32 -12.23
C VAL A 297 18.23 -40.50 -11.29
N ASP A 298 18.08 -40.19 -10.00
CA ASP A 298 17.88 -41.02 -8.80
C ASP A 298 19.03 -41.70 -8.04
N SER A 299 18.86 -41.59 -6.70
CA SER A 299 19.08 -42.57 -5.63
C SER A 299 20.16 -42.27 -4.56
N THR A 300 19.63 -41.86 -3.38
CA THR A 300 20.06 -42.10 -1.98
C THR A 300 21.48 -41.72 -1.48
N PRO A 301 21.61 -41.34 -0.18
CA PRO A 301 22.73 -40.58 0.34
C PRO A 301 23.93 -41.46 0.70
N GLY A 302 25.06 -41.19 0.05
CA GLY A 302 26.37 -41.70 0.41
C GLY A 302 27.28 -40.55 0.83
N ALA A 303 27.84 -40.67 2.02
CA ALA A 303 28.77 -39.73 2.65
C ALA A 303 29.78 -39.12 1.66
N LEU A 304 29.79 -37.79 1.58
CA LEU A 304 30.92 -37.03 1.06
C LEU A 304 31.24 -35.93 2.07
N MET A 305 32.46 -36.02 2.60
CA MET A 305 33.08 -35.07 3.49
C MET A 305 32.95 -33.64 2.93
N ALA A 306 32.61 -32.70 3.81
CA ALA A 306 32.58 -31.28 3.51
C ALA A 306 33.94 -30.85 2.92
N PRO A 307 33.99 -30.23 1.73
CA PRO A 307 35.14 -29.43 1.39
C PRO A 307 35.14 -28.24 2.35
N THR A 308 36.29 -27.95 2.95
CA THR A 308 36.51 -26.73 3.74
C THR A 308 36.03 -25.54 2.93
N ALA A 309 34.86 -25.01 3.26
CA ALA A 309 34.22 -23.97 2.47
C ALA A 309 35.07 -22.70 2.61
N ASN A 310 35.57 -22.18 1.49
CA ASN A 310 36.32 -20.93 1.46
C ASN A 310 35.37 -19.77 1.81
N PRO A 311 35.57 -19.04 2.92
CA PRO A 311 34.68 -17.94 3.34
C PRO A 311 34.50 -16.88 2.25
N ALA A 312 35.55 -16.57 1.48
CA ALA A 312 35.48 -15.58 0.41
C ALA A 312 34.58 -16.05 -0.74
N ALA A 313 34.59 -17.34 -1.09
CA ALA A 313 33.73 -17.89 -2.13
C ALA A 313 32.26 -17.92 -1.68
N LEU A 314 32.01 -18.25 -0.41
CA LEU A 314 30.68 -18.17 0.18
C LEU A 314 30.14 -16.75 0.20
N LEU A 315 30.97 -15.77 0.57
CA LEU A 315 30.59 -14.35 0.58
C LEU A 315 30.22 -13.86 -0.82
N GLN A 316 31.03 -14.17 -1.84
CA GLN A 316 30.74 -13.80 -3.22
C GLN A 316 29.44 -14.44 -3.73
N GLN A 317 29.19 -15.70 -3.40
CA GLN A 317 27.95 -16.38 -3.76
C GLN A 317 26.74 -15.73 -3.07
N ALA A 318 26.84 -15.42 -1.77
CA ALA A 318 25.80 -14.74 -1.01
C ALA A 318 25.48 -13.35 -1.57
N MET A 319 26.50 -12.60 -2.01
CA MET A 319 26.33 -11.31 -2.70
C MET A 319 25.63 -11.47 -4.05
N ALA A 320 25.97 -12.49 -4.84
CA ALA A 320 25.31 -12.79 -6.10
C ALA A 320 23.84 -13.19 -5.89
N ASP A 321 23.55 -13.97 -4.85
CA ASP A 321 22.18 -14.32 -4.45
C ASP A 321 21.39 -13.09 -4.02
N HIS A 322 22.02 -12.17 -3.29
CA HIS A 322 21.41 -10.90 -2.88
C HIS A 322 21.09 -10.04 -4.10
N GLN A 323 22.04 -9.84 -5.02
CA GLN A 323 21.84 -9.08 -6.26
C GLN A 323 20.73 -9.66 -7.14
N ALA A 324 20.57 -10.99 -7.13
CA ALA A 324 19.50 -11.66 -7.86
C ALA A 324 18.15 -11.71 -7.12
N GLY A 325 18.03 -11.04 -5.96
CA GLY A 325 16.80 -10.98 -5.16
C GLY A 325 16.49 -12.26 -4.37
N ARG A 326 17.40 -13.24 -4.33
CA ARG A 326 17.26 -14.49 -3.55
C ARG A 326 17.65 -14.25 -2.09
N LEU A 327 16.89 -13.40 -1.39
CA LEU A 327 17.23 -12.92 -0.04
C LEU A 327 17.41 -14.04 0.99
N ALA A 328 16.63 -15.13 0.90
CA ALA A 328 16.78 -16.28 1.80
C ALA A 328 18.11 -17.02 1.60
N ALA A 329 18.49 -17.27 0.34
CA ALA A 329 19.77 -17.89 0.00
C ALA A 329 20.95 -16.98 0.37
N ALA A 330 20.81 -15.67 0.11
CA ALA A 330 21.79 -14.67 0.50
C ALA A 330 22.02 -14.65 2.02
N ARG A 331 20.93 -14.60 2.81
CA ARG A 331 20.98 -14.66 4.28
C ARG A 331 21.72 -15.91 4.75
N GLN A 332 21.33 -17.09 4.26
CA GLN A 332 21.98 -18.35 4.61
C GLN A 332 23.48 -18.32 4.25
N GLY A 333 23.82 -17.75 3.10
CA GLY A 333 25.20 -17.57 2.65
C GLY A 333 26.01 -16.69 3.61
N TYR A 334 25.49 -15.51 3.99
CA TYR A 334 26.16 -14.63 4.95
C TYR A 334 26.28 -15.26 6.33
N GLU A 335 25.25 -15.96 6.83
CA GLU A 335 25.30 -16.69 8.11
C GLU A 335 26.34 -17.82 8.07
N SER A 336 26.49 -18.49 6.91
CA SER A 336 27.53 -19.52 6.71
C SER A 336 28.94 -18.92 6.72
N VAL A 337 29.13 -17.70 6.20
CA VAL A 337 30.40 -16.97 6.31
C VAL A 337 30.71 -16.69 7.78
N LEU A 338 29.73 -16.17 8.52
CA LEU A 338 29.90 -15.82 9.95
C LEU A 338 30.12 -17.04 10.85
N ALA A 339 29.60 -18.21 10.47
CA ALA A 339 29.88 -19.46 11.16
C ALA A 339 31.35 -19.91 11.06
N LEU A 340 32.09 -19.43 10.05
CA LEU A 340 33.52 -19.71 9.84
C LEU A 340 34.44 -18.68 10.50
N GLY A 341 33.90 -17.51 10.89
CA GLY A 341 34.65 -16.43 11.55
C GLY A 341 33.96 -15.07 11.40
N ALA A 342 34.40 -14.09 12.18
CA ALA A 342 33.89 -12.73 12.07
C ALA A 342 34.22 -12.14 10.69
N ASP A 343 33.20 -11.62 10.00
CA ASP A 343 33.34 -10.97 8.70
C ASP A 343 32.43 -9.73 8.63
N ALA A 344 33.05 -8.56 8.46
CA ALA A 344 32.35 -7.28 8.47
C ALA A 344 31.38 -7.13 7.29
N MET A 345 31.69 -7.68 6.12
CA MET A 345 30.83 -7.60 4.95
C MET A 345 29.58 -8.46 5.11
N ALA A 346 29.74 -9.67 5.63
CA ALA A 346 28.62 -10.57 5.91
C ALA A 346 27.68 -9.98 6.97
N GLU A 347 28.21 -9.40 8.07
CA GLU A 347 27.38 -8.70 9.06
C GLU A 347 26.64 -7.49 8.45
N HIS A 348 27.33 -6.67 7.64
CA HIS A 348 26.71 -5.52 6.98
C HIS A 348 25.57 -5.95 6.05
N TYR A 349 25.78 -6.93 5.17
CA TYR A 349 24.76 -7.37 4.24
C TYR A 349 23.59 -8.09 4.93
N LEU A 350 23.81 -8.78 6.05
CA LEU A 350 22.71 -9.24 6.89
C LEU A 350 21.89 -8.05 7.42
N GLY A 351 22.55 -6.98 7.86
CA GLY A 351 21.87 -5.74 8.25
C GLY A 351 21.06 -5.11 7.11
N VAL A 352 21.58 -5.14 5.88
CA VAL A 352 20.83 -4.71 4.67
C VAL A 352 19.61 -5.59 4.42
N ILE A 353 19.72 -6.92 4.61
CA ILE A 353 18.58 -7.83 4.51
C ILE A 353 17.54 -7.53 5.60
N GLU A 354 17.96 -7.26 6.84
CA GLU A 354 17.04 -6.84 7.90
C GLU A 354 16.27 -5.57 7.49
N MET A 355 16.96 -4.58 6.91
CA MET A 355 16.34 -3.37 6.38
C MET A 355 15.33 -3.64 5.25
N GLN A 356 15.68 -4.50 4.29
CA GLN A 356 14.76 -4.90 3.21
C GLN A 356 13.53 -5.64 3.72
N GLN A 357 13.63 -6.26 4.90
CA GLN A 357 12.55 -6.96 5.58
C GLN A 357 11.86 -6.09 6.64
N GLN A 358 12.02 -4.77 6.55
CA GLN A 358 11.42 -3.77 7.46
C GLN A 358 11.77 -3.98 8.94
N ARG A 359 12.99 -4.47 9.22
CA ARG A 359 13.54 -4.65 10.57
C ARG A 359 14.72 -3.70 10.82
N PRO A 360 14.45 -2.38 10.97
CA PRO A 360 15.50 -1.38 10.97
C PRO A 360 16.34 -1.36 12.26
N VAL A 361 15.81 -1.87 13.38
CA VAL A 361 16.54 -1.95 14.65
C VAL A 361 17.59 -3.07 14.58
N GLU A 362 17.21 -4.23 14.05
CA GLU A 362 18.13 -5.35 13.81
C GLU A 362 19.15 -4.99 12.74
N GLY A 363 18.72 -4.28 11.68
CA GLY A 363 19.59 -3.73 10.64
C GLY A 363 20.66 -2.81 11.22
N GLU A 364 20.27 -1.84 12.05
CA GLU A 364 21.21 -0.96 12.75
C GLU A 364 22.20 -1.77 13.61
N ARG A 365 21.71 -2.72 14.41
CA ARG A 365 22.57 -3.52 15.29
C ARG A 365 23.63 -4.28 14.49
N ARG A 366 23.24 -4.94 13.39
CA ARG A 366 24.12 -5.68 12.48
C ARG A 366 25.17 -4.76 11.86
N ILE A 367 24.75 -3.62 11.32
CA ILE A 367 25.65 -2.67 10.63
C ILE A 367 26.61 -1.99 11.63
N ARG A 368 26.17 -1.67 12.85
CA ARG A 368 27.09 -1.22 13.91
C ARG A 368 28.11 -2.30 14.29
N GLY A 369 27.71 -3.56 14.31
CA GLY A 369 28.62 -4.70 14.50
C GLY A 369 29.66 -4.85 13.37
N ALA A 370 29.26 -4.57 12.13
CA ALA A 370 30.18 -4.51 11.00
C ALA A 370 31.16 -3.32 11.13
N LEU A 371 30.66 -2.14 11.51
CA LEU A 371 31.47 -0.93 11.73
C LEU A 371 32.49 -1.07 12.86
N ALA A 372 32.19 -1.86 13.90
CA ALA A 372 33.14 -2.17 14.97
C ALA A 372 34.34 -3.01 14.49
N GLN A 373 34.19 -3.72 13.37
CA GLN A 373 35.26 -4.50 12.75
C GLN A 373 35.99 -3.69 11.66
N ARG A 374 35.25 -2.88 10.90
CA ARG A 374 35.79 -2.08 9.80
C ARG A 374 34.96 -0.81 9.56
N ASP A 375 35.62 0.34 9.59
CA ASP A 375 35.02 1.67 9.46
C ASP A 375 35.54 2.45 8.24
N ASP A 376 36.20 1.76 7.30
CA ASP A 376 36.76 2.33 6.08
C ASP A 376 35.82 2.24 4.86
N LEU A 377 34.64 1.61 5.03
CA LEU A 377 33.66 1.43 3.96
C LEU A 377 32.52 2.45 4.00
N PRO A 378 32.33 3.25 2.95
CA PRO A 378 31.25 4.24 2.89
C PRO A 378 29.84 3.61 2.87
N ASP A 379 29.69 2.42 2.29
CA ASP A 379 28.41 1.69 2.23
C ASP A 379 27.85 1.34 3.62
N PHE A 380 28.72 1.15 4.62
CA PHE A 380 28.31 0.80 5.97
C PHE A 380 27.61 1.99 6.62
N PHE A 381 28.22 3.17 6.53
CA PHE A 381 27.65 4.41 7.04
C PHE A 381 26.39 4.82 6.27
N ASN A 382 26.36 4.69 4.94
CA ASN A 382 25.15 4.96 4.17
C ASN A 382 23.98 4.06 4.59
N ASN A 383 24.22 2.74 4.74
CA ASN A 383 23.16 1.81 5.11
C ASN A 383 22.76 1.93 6.59
N LEU A 384 23.68 2.33 7.47
CA LEU A 384 23.35 2.72 8.85
C LEU A 384 22.43 3.95 8.86
N GLY A 385 22.75 4.97 8.06
CA GLY A 385 21.88 6.14 7.88
C GLY A 385 20.47 5.75 7.43
N LEU A 386 20.35 4.81 6.48
CA LEU A 386 19.06 4.28 6.06
C LEU A 386 18.28 3.59 7.20
N CYS A 387 18.96 2.85 8.08
CA CYS A 387 18.36 2.25 9.27
C CYS A 387 17.82 3.30 10.23
N LEU A 388 18.65 4.30 10.54
CA LEU A 388 18.31 5.40 11.45
C LEU A 388 17.13 6.21 10.91
N ARG A 389 17.12 6.50 9.61
CA ARG A 389 16.00 7.17 8.93
C ARG A 389 14.70 6.39 9.05
N ALA A 390 14.73 5.07 8.84
CA ALA A 390 13.53 4.24 8.97
C ALA A 390 12.97 4.25 10.41
N GLN A 391 13.83 4.45 11.42
CA GLN A 391 13.42 4.65 12.81
C GLN A 391 13.02 6.10 13.15
N GLY A 392 13.09 7.04 12.20
CA GLY A 392 12.80 8.46 12.43
C GLY A 392 13.94 9.26 13.07
N ARG A 393 15.14 8.69 13.23
CA ARG A 393 16.33 9.33 13.82
C ARG A 393 17.13 10.08 12.76
N LEU A 394 16.53 11.13 12.19
CA LEU A 394 17.03 11.83 11.00
C LEU A 394 18.36 12.55 11.25
N GLU A 395 18.54 13.18 12.41
CA GLU A 395 19.76 13.90 12.76
C GLU A 395 20.96 12.95 12.83
N GLU A 396 20.76 11.76 13.40
CA GLU A 396 21.79 10.71 13.43
C GLU A 396 22.05 10.15 12.03
N ALA A 397 21.02 9.96 11.21
CA ALA A 397 21.19 9.52 9.82
C ALA A 397 22.07 10.49 9.02
N VAL A 398 21.86 11.80 9.16
CA VAL A 398 22.68 12.85 8.55
C VAL A 398 24.15 12.76 8.97
N VAL A 399 24.42 12.47 10.24
CA VAL A 399 25.80 12.27 10.72
C VAL A 399 26.46 11.09 10.01
N GLU A 400 25.76 9.97 9.87
CA GLU A 400 26.32 8.79 9.21
C GLU A 400 26.48 9.01 7.69
N TYR A 401 25.53 9.65 7.00
CA TYR A 401 25.71 10.00 5.59
C TYR A 401 26.90 10.92 5.35
N ARG A 402 27.16 11.89 6.25
CA ARG A 402 28.34 12.76 6.19
C ARG A 402 29.64 11.96 6.30
N LYS A 403 29.70 10.93 7.14
CA LYS A 403 30.86 10.02 7.19
C LYS A 403 31.02 9.25 5.88
N ALA A 404 29.93 8.73 5.31
CA ALA A 404 29.95 8.01 4.03
C ALA A 404 30.54 8.87 2.90
N VAL A 405 30.09 10.12 2.76
CA VAL A 405 30.59 11.03 1.71
C VAL A 405 31.98 11.62 2.01
N ALA A 406 32.40 11.64 3.28
CA ALA A 406 33.78 11.99 3.64
C ALA A 406 34.77 10.89 3.22
N LEU A 407 34.38 9.61 3.39
CA LEU A 407 35.18 8.46 2.95
C LEU A 407 35.20 8.31 1.42
N LEU A 408 34.05 8.53 0.76
CA LEU A 408 33.95 8.48 -0.69
C LEU A 408 33.15 9.68 -1.23
N PRO A 409 33.84 10.80 -1.54
CA PRO A 409 33.20 12.03 -2.05
C PRO A 409 32.47 11.88 -3.39
N THR A 410 32.68 10.76 -4.09
CA THR A 410 32.01 10.41 -5.36
C THR A 410 30.83 9.45 -5.17
N TYR A 411 30.43 9.13 -3.93
CA TYR A 411 29.33 8.21 -3.66
C TYR A 411 27.96 8.89 -3.82
N ALA A 412 27.45 8.93 -5.05
CA ALA A 412 26.25 9.68 -5.40
C ALA A 412 24.98 9.30 -4.59
N PRO A 413 24.67 8.01 -4.34
CA PRO A 413 23.55 7.61 -3.48
C PRO A 413 23.60 8.19 -2.05
N ALA A 414 24.79 8.24 -1.43
CA ALA A 414 24.94 8.80 -0.08
C ALA A 414 24.68 10.32 -0.06
N TRP A 415 25.10 11.06 -1.09
CA TRP A 415 24.75 12.47 -1.25
C TRP A 415 23.24 12.67 -1.44
N SER A 416 22.58 11.80 -2.22
CA SER A 416 21.13 11.86 -2.39
C SER A 416 20.39 11.59 -1.08
N ASN A 417 20.82 10.60 -0.30
CA ASN A 417 20.22 10.27 1.00
C ASN A 417 20.45 11.40 2.03
N LEU A 418 21.65 11.99 2.05
CA LEU A 418 21.96 13.17 2.85
C LEU A 418 21.01 14.32 2.52
N GLY A 419 20.79 14.60 1.23
CA GLY A 419 19.88 15.65 0.78
C GLY A 419 18.43 15.43 1.22
N LEU A 420 17.94 14.19 1.14
CA LEU A 420 16.58 13.82 1.57
C LEU A 420 16.34 14.11 3.06
N ASP A 421 17.28 13.73 3.91
CA ASP A 421 17.09 13.86 5.36
C ASP A 421 17.35 15.29 5.83
N LEU A 422 18.28 16.01 5.20
CA LEU A 422 18.44 17.46 5.39
C LEU A 422 17.18 18.23 5.01
N HIS A 423 16.51 17.84 3.91
CA HIS A 423 15.24 18.43 3.52
C HIS A 423 14.17 18.21 4.59
N LYS A 424 14.00 16.98 5.10
CA LYS A 424 13.05 16.68 6.18
C LYS A 424 13.33 17.43 7.49
N LEU A 425 14.60 17.73 7.77
CA LEU A 425 15.03 18.54 8.91
C LEU A 425 14.91 20.05 8.67
N GLY A 426 14.47 20.49 7.48
CA GLY A 426 14.37 21.92 7.14
C GLY A 426 15.70 22.59 6.77
N HIS A 427 16.81 21.84 6.65
CA HIS A 427 18.12 22.35 6.25
C HIS A 427 18.23 22.47 4.71
N LEU A 428 17.40 23.32 4.12
CA LEU A 428 17.15 23.35 2.67
C LEU A 428 18.37 23.70 1.81
N ASP A 429 19.18 24.68 2.21
CA ASP A 429 20.39 25.04 1.45
C ASP A 429 21.40 23.89 1.41
N GLN A 430 21.56 23.18 2.53
CA GLN A 430 22.43 22.00 2.60
C GLN A 430 21.83 20.84 1.80
N ALA A 431 20.51 20.67 1.82
CA ALA A 431 19.83 19.65 1.02
C ALA A 431 20.03 19.90 -0.48
N LEU A 432 19.86 21.14 -0.94
CA LEU A 432 20.08 21.53 -2.32
C LEU A 432 21.53 21.27 -2.77
N ALA A 433 22.50 21.67 -1.96
CA ALA A 433 23.92 21.41 -2.24
C ALA A 433 24.24 19.91 -2.32
N ALA A 434 23.65 19.10 -1.43
CA ALA A 434 23.80 17.65 -1.45
C ALA A 434 23.19 17.01 -2.71
N PHE A 435 21.99 17.45 -3.13
CA PHE A 435 21.38 16.98 -4.37
C PHE A 435 22.15 17.43 -5.63
N ASP A 436 22.62 18.67 -5.66
CA ASP A 436 23.48 19.17 -6.75
C ASP A 436 24.74 18.32 -6.87
N ARG A 437 25.35 17.96 -5.74
CA ARG A 437 26.51 17.07 -5.71
C ARG A 437 26.17 15.66 -6.20
N ALA A 438 25.05 15.08 -5.76
CA ALA A 438 24.59 13.77 -6.20
C ALA A 438 24.36 13.73 -7.72
N LEU A 439 23.68 14.74 -8.28
CA LEU A 439 23.34 14.82 -9.70
C LEU A 439 24.54 15.17 -10.59
N ALA A 440 25.54 15.88 -10.05
CA ALA A 440 26.81 16.09 -10.75
C ALA A 440 27.64 14.79 -10.87
N LEU A 441 27.47 13.86 -9.93
CA LEU A 441 28.13 12.55 -9.92
C LEU A 441 27.37 11.52 -10.76
N ASP A 442 26.04 11.50 -10.64
CA ASP A 442 25.15 10.66 -11.44
C ASP A 442 23.86 11.40 -11.79
N ALA A 443 23.78 11.85 -13.04
CA ALA A 443 22.63 12.57 -13.56
C ALA A 443 21.37 11.71 -13.68
N ASN A 444 21.47 10.38 -13.61
CA ASN A 444 20.35 9.44 -13.74
C ASN A 444 19.64 9.15 -12.41
N LEU A 445 20.06 9.77 -11.30
CA LEU A 445 19.36 9.70 -10.01
C LEU A 445 18.04 10.47 -10.06
N THR A 446 17.02 9.90 -10.70
CA THR A 446 15.69 10.50 -10.88
C THR A 446 15.07 10.95 -9.56
N GLN A 447 15.19 10.14 -8.51
CA GLN A 447 14.67 10.49 -7.18
C GLN A 447 15.38 11.71 -6.58
N ALA A 448 16.69 11.84 -6.78
CA ALA A 448 17.45 13.03 -6.35
C ALA A 448 16.98 14.27 -7.11
N ARG A 449 16.76 14.15 -8.42
CA ARG A 449 16.26 15.25 -9.27
C ARG A 449 14.87 15.71 -8.85
N PHE A 450 13.96 14.76 -8.57
CA PHE A 450 12.63 15.06 -8.06
C PHE A 450 12.69 15.70 -6.67
N SER A 451 13.50 15.17 -5.75
CA SER A 451 13.60 15.70 -4.39
C SER A 451 14.23 17.10 -4.35
N ARG A 452 15.24 17.35 -5.19
CA ARG A 452 15.80 18.68 -5.43
C ARG A 452 14.74 19.66 -5.89
N ALA A 453 13.87 19.24 -6.81
CA ALA A 453 12.78 20.06 -7.31
C ALA A 453 11.79 20.45 -6.20
N LEU A 454 11.49 19.55 -5.26
CA LEU A 454 10.67 19.86 -4.09
C LEU A 454 11.33 20.93 -3.20
N VAL A 455 12.64 20.84 -2.97
CA VAL A 455 13.40 21.85 -2.23
C VAL A 455 13.35 23.20 -2.95
N GLN A 456 13.56 23.21 -4.27
CA GLN A 456 13.46 24.43 -5.09
C GLN A 456 12.07 25.07 -5.03
N LEU A 457 11.01 24.26 -5.12
CA LEU A 457 9.64 24.74 -4.94
C LEU A 457 9.41 25.32 -3.55
N THR A 458 9.94 24.68 -2.51
CA THR A 458 9.84 25.15 -1.11
C THR A 458 10.54 26.51 -0.93
N LEU A 459 11.68 26.70 -1.60
CA LEU A 459 12.43 27.96 -1.63
C LEU A 459 11.81 29.03 -2.56
N GLY A 460 10.73 28.71 -3.28
CA GLY A 460 10.07 29.63 -4.20
C GLY A 460 10.72 29.74 -5.60
N ASP A 461 11.74 28.94 -5.92
CA ASP A 461 12.29 28.81 -7.27
C ASP A 461 11.36 27.94 -8.14
N TYR A 462 10.23 28.54 -8.53
CA TYR A 462 9.20 27.84 -9.31
C TYR A 462 9.67 27.54 -10.74
N ALA A 463 10.57 28.35 -11.29
CA ALA A 463 11.09 28.14 -12.64
C ALA A 463 11.82 26.80 -12.76
N GLN A 464 12.76 26.53 -11.85
CA GLN A 464 13.50 25.27 -11.83
C GLN A 464 12.73 24.16 -11.12
N GLY A 465 12.04 24.50 -10.03
CA GLY A 465 11.24 23.56 -9.26
C GLY A 465 10.23 22.82 -10.13
N TRP A 466 9.40 23.52 -10.91
CA TRP A 466 8.42 22.83 -11.76
C TRP A 466 9.04 22.04 -12.92
N ALA A 467 10.17 22.51 -13.46
CA ALA A 467 10.89 21.76 -14.50
C ALA A 467 11.46 20.45 -13.95
N GLY A 468 12.08 20.49 -12.76
CA GLY A 468 12.60 19.31 -12.08
C GLY A 468 11.49 18.38 -11.57
N TYR A 469 10.33 18.93 -11.19
CA TYR A 469 9.17 18.18 -10.69
C TYR A 469 8.64 17.16 -11.71
N GLU A 470 8.86 17.37 -13.01
CA GLU A 470 8.48 16.41 -14.08
C GLU A 470 9.18 15.05 -13.96
N SER A 471 10.32 15.00 -13.26
CA SER A 471 11.12 13.77 -13.03
C SER A 471 10.37 12.73 -12.23
N ARG A 472 9.36 13.14 -11.43
CA ARG A 472 8.48 12.25 -10.66
C ARG A 472 7.86 11.12 -11.50
N ARG A 473 7.63 11.35 -12.80
CA ARG A 473 7.03 10.38 -13.72
C ARG A 473 7.93 9.18 -14.00
N GLN A 474 9.23 9.32 -13.74
CA GLN A 474 10.23 8.28 -13.92
C GLN A 474 10.58 7.58 -12.60
N CYS A 475 10.04 8.03 -11.47
CA CYS A 475 10.24 7.37 -10.18
C CYS A 475 9.32 6.13 -10.07
N PRO A 476 9.86 4.92 -9.86
CA PRO A 476 9.07 3.69 -9.80
C PRO A 476 7.95 3.73 -8.76
N GLU A 477 8.21 4.37 -7.63
CA GLU A 477 7.28 4.55 -6.49
C GLU A 477 5.94 5.19 -6.90
N TYR A 478 5.94 6.01 -7.95
CA TYR A 478 4.76 6.76 -8.40
C TYR A 478 4.18 6.23 -9.72
N ALA A 479 4.77 5.18 -10.32
CA ALA A 479 4.43 4.69 -11.67
C ALA A 479 2.95 4.30 -11.82
N ALA A 480 2.31 3.82 -10.75
CA ALA A 480 0.89 3.45 -10.78
C ALA A 480 -0.04 4.66 -11.01
N GLY A 481 0.29 5.83 -10.46
CA GLY A 481 -0.52 7.05 -10.59
C GLY A 481 -0.55 7.60 -12.01
N TYR A 482 0.54 7.44 -12.77
CA TYR A 482 0.71 8.02 -14.10
C TYR A 482 0.14 7.18 -15.25
N ARG A 483 -0.45 6.01 -14.99
CA ARG A 483 -1.07 5.20 -16.06
C ARG A 483 -2.26 5.93 -16.67
N LEU A 484 -2.36 5.95 -17.99
CA LEU A 484 -3.54 6.50 -18.66
C LEU A 484 -4.77 5.61 -18.39
N PRO A 485 -5.96 6.20 -18.22
CA PRO A 485 -7.21 5.44 -18.22
C PRO A 485 -7.49 4.83 -19.60
N ALA A 486 -8.38 3.84 -19.65
CA ALA A 486 -8.88 3.34 -20.93
C ALA A 486 -9.63 4.46 -21.67
N MET A 487 -9.24 4.74 -22.91
CA MET A 487 -9.80 5.83 -23.70
C MET A 487 -9.81 5.46 -25.17
N ALA A 488 -10.76 6.04 -25.92
CA ALA A 488 -10.79 5.88 -27.37
C ALA A 488 -9.64 6.68 -28.02
N GLY A 489 -8.93 6.05 -28.97
CA GLY A 489 -7.84 6.69 -29.71
C GLY A 489 -6.50 6.68 -28.96
N SER A 490 -5.61 7.59 -29.34
CA SER A 490 -4.25 7.70 -28.77
C SER A 490 -3.86 9.18 -28.67
N PRO A 491 -4.37 9.91 -27.66
CA PRO A 491 -4.07 11.33 -27.51
C PRO A 491 -2.58 11.55 -27.26
N ARG A 492 -2.08 12.69 -27.70
CA ARG A 492 -0.68 13.08 -27.50
C ARG A 492 -0.52 13.80 -26.15
N PRO A 493 0.63 13.68 -25.46
CA PRO A 493 0.89 14.49 -24.28
C PRO A 493 0.88 15.97 -24.64
N TRP A 494 0.07 16.78 -23.98
CA TRP A 494 0.04 18.23 -24.17
C TRP A 494 1.31 18.88 -23.61
N GLN A 495 1.98 19.68 -24.42
CA GLN A 495 3.21 20.39 -24.10
C GLN A 495 3.03 21.91 -24.01
N GLY A 496 1.85 22.43 -24.33
CA GLY A 496 1.57 23.88 -24.41
C GLY A 496 1.03 24.31 -25.78
N GLU A 497 0.60 23.37 -26.63
CA GLU A 497 0.01 23.65 -27.92
C GLU A 497 -1.30 24.45 -27.78
N PRO A 498 -1.68 25.27 -28.79
CA PRO A 498 -2.94 25.99 -28.79
C PRO A 498 -4.15 25.06 -28.61
N LEU A 499 -5.08 25.44 -27.73
CA LEU A 499 -6.24 24.63 -27.35
C LEU A 499 -7.56 25.02 -28.05
N ALA A 500 -7.58 26.07 -28.86
CA ALA A 500 -8.81 26.53 -29.53
C ALA A 500 -9.47 25.41 -30.35
N GLY A 501 -10.66 24.98 -29.93
CA GLY A 501 -11.43 23.90 -30.57
C GLY A 501 -10.86 22.49 -30.33
N LYS A 502 -9.98 22.33 -29.33
CA LYS A 502 -9.31 21.07 -28.99
C LYS A 502 -9.83 20.48 -27.68
N ASN A 503 -9.84 19.15 -27.60
CA ASN A 503 -10.21 18.41 -26.40
C ASN A 503 -8.94 18.03 -25.63
N LEU A 504 -8.84 18.47 -24.38
CA LEU A 504 -7.75 18.13 -23.46
C LEU A 504 -8.29 17.32 -22.29
N LEU A 505 -7.75 16.13 -22.08
CA LEU A 505 -8.01 15.32 -20.89
C LEU A 505 -6.96 15.59 -19.79
N LEU A 506 -7.41 16.13 -18.67
CA LEU A 506 -6.61 16.23 -17.46
C LEU A 506 -6.68 14.92 -16.66
N ILE A 507 -5.57 14.53 -16.06
CA ILE A 507 -5.46 13.29 -15.29
C ILE A 507 -5.09 13.65 -13.86
N ALA A 508 -5.98 13.42 -12.91
CA ALA A 508 -5.68 13.52 -11.49
C ALA A 508 -4.88 12.30 -11.04
N GLU A 509 -3.56 12.45 -11.05
CA GLU A 509 -2.63 11.34 -10.86
C GLU A 509 -2.14 11.15 -9.41
N GLN A 510 -2.41 12.11 -8.53
CA GLN A 510 -2.00 12.11 -7.13
C GLN A 510 -3.20 12.20 -6.17
N GLY A 511 -3.03 12.77 -4.98
CA GLY A 511 -4.04 12.77 -3.91
C GLY A 511 -5.21 13.72 -4.18
N ILE A 512 -6.22 13.65 -3.31
CA ILE A 512 -7.40 14.53 -3.36
C ILE A 512 -6.97 15.99 -3.25
N GLY A 513 -6.07 16.30 -2.31
CA GLY A 513 -5.54 17.65 -2.10
C GLY A 513 -4.89 18.23 -3.36
N ASP A 514 -4.07 17.45 -4.03
CA ASP A 514 -3.44 17.83 -5.29
C ASP A 514 -4.47 18.07 -6.39
N SER A 515 -5.46 17.19 -6.47
CA SER A 515 -6.53 17.29 -7.45
C SER A 515 -7.31 18.60 -7.27
N LEU A 516 -7.71 18.90 -6.03
CA LEU A 516 -8.41 20.14 -5.69
C LEU A 516 -7.55 21.38 -5.95
N GLN A 517 -6.25 21.33 -5.66
CA GLN A 517 -5.39 22.48 -5.85
C GLN A 517 -5.11 22.76 -7.33
N PHE A 518 -4.68 21.75 -8.10
CA PHE A 518 -4.17 21.95 -9.45
C PHE A 518 -5.27 21.96 -10.52
N ILE A 519 -6.50 21.55 -10.19
CA ILE A 519 -7.62 21.73 -11.12
C ILE A 519 -7.92 23.20 -11.42
N ARG A 520 -7.41 24.14 -10.62
CA ARG A 520 -7.52 25.60 -10.85
C ARG A 520 -7.12 26.06 -12.26
N TYR A 521 -6.19 25.35 -12.90
CA TYR A 521 -5.75 25.69 -14.25
C TYR A 521 -6.82 25.38 -15.32
N ALA A 522 -7.83 24.57 -15.00
CA ALA A 522 -8.89 24.20 -15.94
C ALA A 522 -9.60 25.42 -16.53
N LYS A 523 -9.90 26.43 -15.70
CA LYS A 523 -10.49 27.69 -16.17
C LYS A 523 -9.61 28.38 -17.22
N THR A 524 -8.34 28.58 -16.93
CA THR A 524 -7.41 29.24 -17.86
C THR A 524 -7.27 28.48 -19.19
N LEU A 525 -7.29 27.15 -19.13
CA LEU A 525 -7.23 26.30 -20.34
C LEU A 525 -8.54 26.36 -21.15
N ALA A 526 -9.68 26.45 -20.48
CA ALA A 526 -10.98 26.62 -21.11
C ALA A 526 -11.13 28.00 -21.75
N ASP A 527 -10.64 29.06 -21.11
CA ASP A 527 -10.63 30.43 -21.63
C ASP A 527 -9.77 30.55 -22.92
N GLN A 528 -8.83 29.63 -23.15
CA GLN A 528 -8.08 29.51 -24.42
C GLN A 528 -8.86 28.79 -25.53
N GLY A 529 -10.13 28.45 -25.30
CA GLY A 529 -11.01 27.75 -26.23
C GLY A 529 -10.88 26.22 -26.22
N GLY A 530 -10.23 25.65 -25.20
CA GLY A 530 -10.13 24.22 -24.99
C GLY A 530 -11.38 23.64 -24.32
N ARG A 531 -11.77 22.43 -24.72
CA ARG A 531 -12.75 21.63 -23.99
C ARG A 531 -12.00 20.72 -23.01
N ILE A 532 -12.16 20.96 -21.71
CA ILE A 532 -11.32 20.36 -20.68
C ILE A 532 -12.08 19.25 -19.95
N GLY A 533 -11.71 18.00 -20.19
CA GLY A 533 -12.18 16.85 -19.41
C GLY A 533 -11.24 16.56 -18.23
N LEU A 534 -11.75 15.92 -17.18
CA LEU A 534 -10.95 15.46 -16.05
C LEU A 534 -11.19 13.97 -15.79
N PHE A 535 -10.13 13.17 -15.67
CA PHE A 535 -10.20 11.82 -15.13
C PHE A 535 -9.70 11.79 -13.69
N VAL A 536 -10.51 11.20 -12.79
CA VAL A 536 -10.21 11.11 -11.36
C VAL A 536 -10.31 9.66 -10.89
N ARG A 537 -9.28 9.19 -10.16
CA ARG A 537 -9.26 7.83 -9.60
C ARG A 537 -10.11 7.68 -8.34
N GLN A 538 -10.16 8.73 -7.53
CA GLN A 538 -10.91 8.74 -6.27
C GLN A 538 -12.37 9.12 -6.56
N ALA A 539 -13.25 8.12 -6.73
CA ALA A 539 -14.64 8.38 -7.15
C ALA A 539 -15.42 9.30 -6.21
N HIS A 540 -15.12 9.28 -4.91
CA HIS A 540 -15.83 10.06 -3.88
C HIS A 540 -15.59 11.59 -3.94
N VAL A 541 -14.59 12.08 -4.71
CA VAL A 541 -14.39 13.53 -4.93
C VAL A 541 -15.01 14.01 -6.25
N ALA A 542 -15.40 13.10 -7.15
CA ALA A 542 -15.88 13.47 -8.47
C ALA A 542 -17.17 14.29 -8.44
N GLY A 543 -18.06 14.03 -7.47
CA GLY A 543 -19.28 14.84 -7.25
C GLY A 543 -18.96 16.32 -7.08
N LEU A 544 -17.92 16.65 -6.30
CA LEU A 544 -17.47 18.02 -6.09
C LEU A 544 -16.80 18.58 -7.33
N LEU A 545 -15.86 17.84 -7.94
CA LEU A 545 -15.06 18.32 -9.07
C LEU A 545 -15.88 18.62 -10.32
N ARG A 546 -17.09 18.07 -10.46
CA ARG A 546 -18.03 18.45 -11.53
C ARG A 546 -18.45 19.93 -11.48
N ASN A 547 -18.27 20.59 -10.35
CA ASN A 547 -18.61 21.99 -10.14
C ASN A 547 -17.39 22.92 -10.24
N VAL A 548 -16.31 22.48 -10.87
CA VAL A 548 -15.12 23.32 -11.15
C VAL A 548 -15.33 24.14 -12.42
N HIS A 549 -14.98 25.43 -12.35
CA HIS A 549 -15.06 26.32 -13.50
C HIS A 549 -14.09 25.89 -14.62
N GLY A 550 -14.61 25.79 -15.85
CA GLY A 550 -13.83 25.44 -17.04
C GLY A 550 -13.77 23.94 -17.36
N LEU A 551 -14.30 23.06 -16.51
CA LEU A 551 -14.45 21.64 -16.86
C LEU A 551 -15.70 21.39 -17.69
N SER A 552 -15.57 20.55 -18.72
CA SER A 552 -16.69 20.06 -19.51
C SER A 552 -17.25 18.74 -18.98
N ASP A 553 -16.38 17.85 -18.51
CA ASP A 553 -16.72 16.48 -18.12
C ASP A 553 -15.78 15.96 -17.02
N VAL A 554 -16.31 15.12 -16.12
CA VAL A 554 -15.52 14.44 -15.08
C VAL A 554 -15.78 12.93 -15.15
N TYR A 555 -14.72 12.17 -15.38
CA TYR A 555 -14.70 10.72 -15.55
C TYR A 555 -14.09 10.02 -14.32
N VAL A 556 -14.63 8.85 -13.98
CA VAL A 556 -14.17 8.02 -12.85
C VAL A 556 -14.18 6.54 -13.22
N GLY A 557 -13.38 5.74 -12.51
CA GLY A 557 -13.40 4.27 -12.63
C GLY A 557 -13.11 3.79 -14.06
N GLU A 558 -13.96 2.91 -14.57
CA GLU A 558 -13.85 2.32 -15.92
C GLU A 558 -14.67 3.09 -16.98
N ALA A 559 -15.03 4.35 -16.71
CA ALA A 559 -15.76 5.16 -17.68
C ALA A 559 -15.01 5.21 -19.02
N VAL A 560 -15.72 4.95 -20.12
CA VAL A 560 -15.18 5.07 -21.46
C VAL A 560 -14.96 6.56 -21.76
N ILE A 561 -13.70 6.98 -21.76
CA ILE A 561 -13.35 8.36 -22.05
C ILE A 561 -13.41 8.59 -23.57
N PRO A 562 -14.18 9.59 -24.04
CA PRO A 562 -14.23 9.94 -25.46
C PRO A 562 -12.85 10.27 -26.03
N SER A 563 -12.72 10.16 -27.35
CA SER A 563 -11.50 10.57 -28.05
C SER A 563 -11.19 12.04 -27.77
N CYS A 564 -9.94 12.32 -27.43
CA CYS A 564 -9.42 13.65 -27.19
C CYS A 564 -8.15 13.90 -28.01
N ASP A 565 -7.81 15.17 -28.24
CA ASP A 565 -6.61 15.53 -28.99
C ASP A 565 -5.35 15.35 -28.13
N TYR A 566 -5.46 15.73 -26.85
CA TYR A 566 -4.34 15.76 -25.92
C TYR A 566 -4.70 15.25 -24.52
N PHE A 567 -3.67 14.86 -23.76
CA PHE A 567 -3.78 14.63 -22.31
C PHE A 567 -2.70 15.38 -21.53
N CYS A 568 -2.98 15.70 -20.26
CA CYS A 568 -2.00 16.27 -19.34
C CYS A 568 -2.23 15.79 -17.90
N HIS A 569 -1.16 15.46 -17.18
CA HIS A 569 -1.23 15.20 -15.74
C HIS A 569 -1.38 16.51 -14.97
N LEU A 570 -2.21 16.54 -13.92
CA LEU A 570 -2.54 17.78 -13.20
C LEU A 570 -1.30 18.50 -12.69
N LEU A 571 -0.35 17.79 -12.08
CA LEU A 571 0.84 18.45 -11.51
C LEU A 571 1.91 18.78 -12.55
N SER A 572 1.65 18.52 -13.84
CA SER A 572 2.46 19.07 -14.92
C SER A 572 1.96 20.45 -15.34
N LEU A 573 0.71 20.82 -15.01
CA LEU A 573 0.10 22.09 -15.42
C LEU A 573 0.88 23.33 -14.99
N PRO A 574 1.44 23.45 -13.77
CA PRO A 574 2.24 24.62 -13.41
C PRO A 574 3.42 24.86 -14.37
N HIS A 575 4.09 23.78 -14.78
CA HIS A 575 5.18 23.86 -15.74
C HIS A 575 4.68 24.24 -17.15
N ARG A 576 3.61 23.57 -17.63
CA ARG A 576 3.05 23.78 -18.99
C ARG A 576 2.40 25.14 -19.17
N CYS A 577 1.76 25.65 -18.12
CA CYS A 577 1.11 26.96 -18.11
C CYS A 577 2.06 28.11 -17.74
N GLY A 578 3.36 27.82 -17.50
CA GLY A 578 4.36 28.86 -17.30
C GLY A 578 4.34 29.54 -15.93
N THR A 579 3.92 28.86 -14.88
CA THR A 579 3.98 29.36 -13.49
C THR A 579 5.42 29.34 -12.99
N ARG A 580 6.20 30.37 -13.36
CA ARG A 580 7.66 30.47 -13.10
C ARG A 580 8.02 31.24 -11.83
N SER A 581 7.05 31.88 -11.18
CA SER A 581 7.23 32.67 -9.96
C SER A 581 5.99 32.59 -9.07
N LEU A 582 6.11 33.03 -7.82
CA LEU A 582 4.99 33.12 -6.88
C LEU A 582 3.87 34.04 -7.41
N ALA A 583 4.24 35.15 -8.06
CA ALA A 583 3.28 36.09 -8.64
C ALA A 583 2.53 35.52 -9.86
N ALA A 584 3.05 34.46 -10.48
CA ALA A 584 2.42 33.80 -11.63
C ALA A 584 1.49 32.64 -11.22
N VAL A 585 1.26 32.44 -9.91
CA VAL A 585 0.28 31.47 -9.43
C VAL A 585 -1.12 31.97 -9.77
N PRO A 586 -1.98 31.16 -10.43
CA PRO A 586 -3.37 31.52 -10.63
C PRO A 586 -4.10 31.42 -9.28
N ALA A 587 -4.13 32.52 -8.55
CA ALA A 587 -4.65 32.61 -7.18
C ALA A 587 -6.12 33.06 -7.12
N ASP A 588 -6.76 33.28 -8.28
CA ASP A 588 -8.17 33.68 -8.36
C ASP A 588 -9.06 32.58 -7.76
N VAL A 589 -9.89 32.96 -6.80
CA VAL A 589 -10.83 32.09 -6.08
C VAL A 589 -12.19 32.80 -5.96
N PRO A 590 -13.31 32.05 -5.90
CA PRO A 590 -13.41 30.60 -6.02
C PRO A 590 -13.27 30.11 -7.48
N TYR A 591 -12.63 28.95 -7.66
CA TYR A 591 -12.69 28.19 -8.92
C TYR A 591 -13.48 26.88 -8.78
N LEU A 592 -13.99 26.62 -7.57
CA LEU A 592 -14.78 25.47 -7.21
C LEU A 592 -16.10 25.94 -6.60
N GLU A 593 -17.21 25.34 -7.04
CA GLU A 593 -18.54 25.55 -6.47
C GLU A 593 -19.05 24.29 -5.78
N VAL A 594 -20.16 24.42 -5.05
CA VAL A 594 -20.83 23.32 -4.35
C VAL A 594 -22.28 23.21 -4.82
N PRO A 595 -22.90 22.02 -4.79
CA PRO A 595 -24.31 21.85 -5.11
C PRO A 595 -25.21 22.76 -4.27
N ILE A 596 -26.11 23.51 -4.93
CA ILE A 596 -26.94 24.54 -4.29
C ILE A 596 -27.90 23.96 -3.25
N ASP A 597 -28.42 22.75 -3.49
CA ASP A 597 -29.38 22.10 -2.60
C ASP A 597 -28.69 21.66 -1.29
N SER A 598 -27.53 21.01 -1.38
CA SER A 598 -26.70 20.63 -0.24
C SER A 598 -26.31 21.86 0.58
N ARG A 599 -25.83 22.91 -0.10
CA ARG A 599 -25.47 24.19 0.53
C ARG A 599 -26.64 24.82 1.29
N THR A 600 -27.83 24.83 0.69
CA THR A 600 -29.05 25.38 1.31
C THR A 600 -29.50 24.57 2.52
N ASN A 601 -29.37 23.24 2.47
CA ASN A 601 -29.66 22.37 3.61
C ASN A 601 -28.73 22.67 4.79
N TRP A 602 -27.41 22.73 4.55
CA TRP A 602 -26.43 23.04 5.58
C TRP A 602 -26.64 24.44 6.17
N ARG A 603 -26.92 25.45 5.33
CA ARG A 603 -27.25 26.80 5.80
C ARG A 603 -28.39 26.79 6.81
N ARG A 604 -29.50 26.13 6.49
CA ARG A 604 -30.68 26.03 7.38
C ARG A 604 -30.32 25.42 8.74
N ARG A 605 -29.46 24.41 8.76
CA ARG A 605 -29.01 23.75 10.00
C ARG A 605 -28.08 24.65 10.80
N LEU A 606 -27.12 25.30 10.14
CA LEU A 606 -26.16 26.20 10.78
C LEU A 606 -26.83 27.48 11.31
N ASP A 607 -27.85 28.01 10.64
CA ASP A 607 -28.64 29.14 11.11
C ASP A 607 -29.36 28.85 12.45
N ALA A 608 -29.68 27.58 12.70
CA ALA A 608 -30.26 27.14 13.97
C ALA A 608 -29.21 26.96 15.10
N VAL A 609 -27.91 27.07 14.80
CA VAL A 609 -26.83 27.00 15.79
C VAL A 609 -26.52 28.41 16.30
N PRO A 610 -26.80 28.72 17.58
CA PRO A 610 -26.50 30.03 18.15
C PRO A 610 -25.00 30.17 18.41
N ALA A 611 -24.33 31.00 17.61
CA ALA A 611 -22.93 31.36 17.79
C ALA A 611 -22.63 32.68 17.07
N ARG A 612 -21.60 33.40 17.53
CA ARG A 612 -21.03 34.54 16.79
C ARG A 612 -20.12 34.06 15.67
N LEU A 613 -19.44 32.92 15.87
CA LEU A 613 -18.51 32.34 14.90
C LEU A 613 -18.71 30.83 14.79
N ARG A 614 -18.91 30.33 13.57
CA ARG A 614 -19.05 28.89 13.26
C ARG A 614 -17.76 28.39 12.61
N VAL A 615 -17.01 27.56 13.34
CA VAL A 615 -15.67 27.11 12.97
C VAL A 615 -15.68 25.62 12.64
N GLY A 616 -15.31 25.28 11.41
CA GLY A 616 -15.06 23.89 11.01
C GLY A 616 -13.67 23.43 11.43
N LEU A 617 -13.53 22.20 11.93
CA LEU A 617 -12.26 21.67 12.42
C LEU A 617 -11.92 20.30 11.82
N SER A 618 -10.69 20.16 11.29
CA SER A 618 -10.07 18.86 10.95
C SER A 618 -8.61 18.83 11.42
N TRP A 619 -8.24 17.86 12.24
CA TRP A 619 -6.95 17.86 12.97
C TRP A 619 -5.98 16.76 12.54
N ALA A 620 -6.44 15.79 11.76
CA ALA A 620 -5.63 14.67 11.30
C ALA A 620 -5.89 14.32 9.83
N GLY A 621 -4.84 13.90 9.13
CA GLY A 621 -4.92 13.39 7.77
C GLY A 621 -5.19 11.88 7.72
N ASN A 622 -4.68 11.23 6.67
CA ASN A 622 -4.82 9.79 6.46
C ASN A 622 -3.69 9.04 7.17
N PRO A 623 -3.98 8.20 8.20
CA PRO A 623 -2.97 7.44 8.94
C PRO A 623 -2.17 6.44 8.08
N SER A 624 -2.70 6.01 6.93
CA SER A 624 -1.98 5.14 6.00
C SER A 624 -0.86 5.86 5.24
N ASN A 625 -0.77 7.18 5.32
CA ASN A 625 0.35 7.94 4.77
C ASN A 625 1.48 8.00 5.82
N PRO A 626 2.70 7.50 5.53
CA PRO A 626 3.82 7.48 6.48
C PRO A 626 4.19 8.85 7.07
N ASP A 627 3.98 9.93 6.32
CA ASP A 627 4.29 11.30 6.77
C ASP A 627 3.14 11.94 7.58
N ASP A 628 2.00 11.27 7.74
CA ASP A 628 0.84 11.80 8.48
C ASP A 628 1.18 12.13 9.93
N ARG A 629 2.04 11.31 10.56
CA ARG A 629 2.50 11.49 11.94
C ARG A 629 3.12 12.85 12.25
N TYR A 630 3.63 13.55 11.23
CA TYR A 630 4.26 14.85 11.40
C TYR A 630 3.30 16.02 11.21
N ARG A 631 2.30 15.86 10.34
CA ARG A 631 1.33 16.92 9.99
C ARG A 631 0.02 16.84 10.75
N SER A 632 -0.31 15.70 11.34
CA SER A 632 -1.50 15.52 12.18
C SER A 632 -1.21 15.93 13.61
N CYS A 633 -2.19 16.54 14.26
CA CYS A 633 -2.17 16.86 15.69
C CYS A 633 -3.27 16.08 16.40
N SER A 634 -3.11 15.78 17.70
CA SER A 634 -4.21 15.18 18.47
C SER A 634 -5.26 16.24 18.78
N LEU A 635 -6.53 15.83 18.82
CA LEU A 635 -7.60 16.73 19.23
C LEU A 635 -7.39 17.24 20.66
N GLN A 636 -6.75 16.42 21.51
CA GLN A 636 -6.36 16.79 22.87
C GLN A 636 -5.48 18.05 22.91
N ALA A 637 -4.54 18.21 21.96
CA ALA A 637 -3.66 19.38 21.89
C ALA A 637 -4.43 20.69 21.62
N LEU A 638 -5.65 20.60 21.07
CA LEU A 638 -6.50 21.73 20.72
C LEU A 638 -7.58 22.04 21.76
N THR A 639 -7.65 21.27 22.86
CA THR A 639 -8.75 21.37 23.85
C THR A 639 -8.94 22.75 24.45
N GLY A 640 -7.85 23.52 24.64
CA GLY A 640 -7.91 24.89 25.18
C GLY A 640 -8.71 25.87 24.30
N LEU A 641 -8.89 25.58 23.01
CA LEU A 641 -9.66 26.42 22.09
C LEU A 641 -11.17 26.30 22.30
N PHE A 642 -11.64 25.16 22.82
CA PHE A 642 -13.06 24.89 23.00
C PHE A 642 -13.68 25.67 24.17
N GLU A 643 -12.84 26.32 24.98
CA GLU A 643 -13.29 27.20 26.08
C GLU A 643 -13.64 28.63 25.61
N LEU A 644 -13.37 28.98 24.35
CA LEU A 644 -13.71 30.30 23.81
C LEU A 644 -15.24 30.51 23.75
N PRO A 645 -15.76 31.63 24.31
CA PRO A 645 -17.20 31.91 24.28
C PRO A 645 -17.67 32.27 22.87
N ASP A 646 -18.96 32.05 22.61
CA ASP A 646 -19.65 32.38 21.35
C ASP A 646 -19.08 31.75 20.06
N VAL A 647 -18.27 30.70 20.19
CA VAL A 647 -17.78 29.88 19.08
C VAL A 647 -18.53 28.54 19.04
N ALA A 648 -19.15 28.23 17.89
CA ALA A 648 -19.62 26.88 17.60
C ALA A 648 -18.51 26.13 16.84
N TRP A 649 -18.14 24.96 17.34
CA TRP A 649 -17.17 24.07 16.70
C TRP A 649 -17.92 22.97 15.94
N ILE A 650 -17.61 22.80 14.66
CA ILE A 650 -18.23 21.84 13.75
C ILE A 650 -17.16 20.86 13.27
N ASN A 651 -17.45 19.57 13.35
CA ASN A 651 -16.54 18.52 12.91
C ASN A 651 -16.45 18.45 11.38
N LEU A 652 -15.23 18.53 10.85
CA LEU A 652 -14.87 18.21 9.47
C LEU A 652 -13.91 17.00 9.38
N GLN A 653 -13.55 16.40 10.52
CA GLN A 653 -12.72 15.20 10.57
C GLN A 653 -13.55 13.96 10.25
N LEU A 654 -13.08 13.22 9.25
CA LEU A 654 -13.66 11.94 8.84
C LEU A 654 -12.70 10.77 9.13
N GLY A 655 -13.21 9.54 9.04
CA GLY A 655 -12.43 8.33 9.26
C GLY A 655 -12.05 8.09 10.73
N ALA A 656 -10.99 7.31 10.97
CA ALA A 656 -10.58 6.86 12.30
C ALA A 656 -10.31 8.02 13.29
N GLY A 657 -9.82 9.16 12.81
CA GLY A 657 -9.58 10.34 13.64
C GLY A 657 -10.83 10.89 14.34
N ARG A 658 -12.04 10.63 13.80
CA ARG A 658 -13.32 11.04 14.40
C ARG A 658 -13.55 10.42 15.79
N GLU A 659 -12.92 9.29 16.11
CA GLU A 659 -13.03 8.65 17.43
C GLU A 659 -12.54 9.55 18.57
N GLU A 660 -11.58 10.45 18.31
CA GLU A 660 -11.06 11.40 19.30
C GLU A 660 -12.13 12.37 19.81
N LEU A 661 -13.23 12.60 19.07
CA LEU A 661 -14.34 13.45 19.52
C LEU A 661 -14.96 12.97 20.85
N ARG A 662 -14.84 11.68 21.18
CA ARG A 662 -15.33 11.14 22.45
C ARG A 662 -14.50 11.57 23.67
N SER A 663 -13.28 12.06 23.43
CA SER A 663 -12.31 12.41 24.46
C SER A 663 -12.31 13.88 24.85
N VAL A 664 -13.05 14.74 24.14
CA VAL A 664 -13.10 16.18 24.42
C VAL A 664 -14.20 16.55 25.41
N PRO A 665 -13.95 17.52 26.30
CA PRO A 665 -14.88 17.87 27.39
C PRO A 665 -16.11 18.66 26.95
N ARG A 666 -16.07 19.31 25.78
CA ARG A 666 -17.20 20.09 25.23
C ARG A 666 -17.70 19.52 23.91
N PRO A 667 -19.01 19.60 23.64
CA PRO A 667 -19.59 19.05 22.42
C PRO A 667 -19.13 19.85 21.20
N ILE A 668 -18.40 19.19 20.30
CA ILE A 668 -18.21 19.60 18.92
C ILE A 668 -19.41 19.06 18.14
N LEU A 669 -20.07 19.91 17.34
CA LEU A 669 -21.20 19.49 16.52
C LEU A 669 -20.71 18.54 15.43
N ASP A 670 -21.14 17.29 15.51
CA ASP A 670 -20.68 16.24 14.63
C ASP A 670 -21.80 15.75 13.71
N TRP A 671 -21.60 16.03 12.42
CA TRP A 671 -22.46 15.55 11.33
C TRP A 671 -21.66 14.67 10.36
N GLY A 672 -20.63 13.97 10.86
CA GLY A 672 -19.75 13.14 10.03
C GLY A 672 -20.48 12.04 9.26
N ASP A 673 -21.55 11.46 9.80
CA ASP A 673 -22.34 10.41 9.12
C ASP A 673 -23.15 10.95 7.93
N GLU A 674 -23.45 12.25 7.92
CA GLU A 674 -24.21 12.91 6.87
C GLU A 674 -23.30 13.51 5.78
N GLN A 675 -21.99 13.58 6.03
CA GLN A 675 -20.96 13.93 5.06
C GLN A 675 -20.64 12.73 4.15
N THR A 676 -21.65 12.27 3.43
CA THR A 676 -21.65 11.02 2.65
C THR A 676 -20.66 11.00 1.47
N ASP A 677 -20.30 12.18 0.96
CA ASP A 677 -19.23 12.35 0.00
C ASP A 677 -18.47 13.67 0.22
N PHE A 678 -17.47 13.93 -0.62
CA PHE A 678 -16.67 15.13 -0.50
C PHE A 678 -17.42 16.40 -0.95
N ALA A 679 -18.50 16.28 -1.74
CA ALA A 679 -19.34 17.41 -2.13
C ALA A 679 -20.21 17.88 -0.96
N GLU A 680 -20.77 16.97 -0.17
CA GLU A 680 -21.48 17.30 1.07
C GLU A 680 -20.56 17.96 2.11
N THR A 681 -19.34 17.43 2.27
CA THR A 681 -18.32 18.03 3.14
C THR A 681 -18.01 19.47 2.70
N ALA A 682 -17.78 19.69 1.41
CA ALA A 682 -17.51 21.02 0.85
C ALA A 682 -18.72 21.96 0.97
N ALA A 683 -19.94 21.45 0.81
CA ALA A 683 -21.16 22.24 0.96
C ALA A 683 -21.36 22.72 2.41
N LEU A 684 -21.05 21.88 3.39
CA LEU A 684 -20.98 22.29 4.80
C LEU A 684 -19.91 23.37 4.99
N MET A 685 -18.70 23.15 4.50
CA MET A 685 -17.59 24.12 4.58
C MET A 685 -17.93 25.50 3.98
N ALA A 686 -18.70 25.53 2.88
CA ALA A 686 -19.10 26.77 2.21
C ALA A 686 -19.99 27.68 3.08
N GLU A 687 -20.59 27.14 4.13
CA GLU A 687 -21.49 27.85 5.07
C GLU A 687 -20.85 28.17 6.43
N LEU A 688 -19.60 27.73 6.65
CA LEU A 688 -18.85 28.04 7.87
C LEU A 688 -18.14 29.38 7.76
N ASP A 689 -18.00 30.10 8.86
CA ASP A 689 -17.34 31.41 8.91
C ASP A 689 -15.82 31.29 8.78
N LEU A 690 -15.27 30.21 9.37
CA LEU A 690 -13.85 29.90 9.36
C LEU A 690 -13.66 28.38 9.32
N ILE A 691 -12.62 27.92 8.62
CA ILE A 691 -12.18 26.52 8.63
C ILE A 691 -10.79 26.47 9.23
N ILE A 692 -10.58 25.62 10.23
CA ILE A 692 -9.27 25.34 10.81
C ILE A 692 -8.91 23.91 10.48
N THR A 693 -7.76 23.71 9.85
CA THR A 693 -7.35 22.37 9.41
C THR A 693 -5.86 22.18 9.42
N VAL A 694 -5.38 20.97 9.66
CA VAL A 694 -4.03 20.58 9.24
C VAL A 694 -3.92 20.51 7.71
N ASP A 695 -2.71 20.34 7.18
CA ASP A 695 -2.41 20.23 5.75
C ASP A 695 -3.03 18.96 5.10
N THR A 696 -4.32 19.05 4.71
CA THR A 696 -5.12 17.97 4.15
C THR A 696 -5.95 18.45 2.95
N SER A 697 -6.77 17.55 2.35
CA SER A 697 -7.73 17.93 1.32
C SER A 697 -8.74 18.98 1.78
N ILE A 698 -9.04 19.09 3.08
CA ILE A 698 -9.91 20.13 3.64
C ILE A 698 -9.28 21.52 3.44
N ALA A 699 -7.96 21.65 3.63
CA ALA A 699 -7.25 22.91 3.44
C ALA A 699 -7.38 23.41 2.00
N HIS A 700 -7.17 22.51 1.04
CA HIS A 700 -7.26 22.82 -0.38
C HIS A 700 -8.69 23.07 -0.85
N ALA A 701 -9.68 22.31 -0.35
CA ALA A 701 -11.08 22.56 -0.63
C ALA A 701 -11.53 23.93 -0.11
N ALA A 702 -11.19 24.29 1.13
CA ALA A 702 -11.53 25.58 1.70
C ALA A 702 -10.95 26.74 0.89
N GLY A 703 -9.67 26.62 0.52
CA GLY A 703 -9.00 27.60 -0.33
C GLY A 703 -9.60 27.69 -1.74
N ALA A 704 -9.95 26.56 -2.36
CA ALA A 704 -10.59 26.52 -3.68
C ALA A 704 -11.99 27.16 -3.71
N LEU A 705 -12.74 27.02 -2.60
CA LEU A 705 -14.03 27.66 -2.37
C LEU A 705 -13.93 29.14 -1.99
N GLY A 706 -12.70 29.67 -1.81
CA GLY A 706 -12.48 31.04 -1.34
C GLY A 706 -12.96 31.29 0.08
N ARG A 707 -13.08 30.25 0.92
CA ARG A 707 -13.47 30.39 2.32
C ARG A 707 -12.26 30.78 3.18
N PRO A 708 -12.44 31.59 4.25
CA PRO A 708 -11.40 31.81 5.23
C PRO A 708 -10.91 30.49 5.81
N VAL A 709 -9.60 30.23 5.73
CA VAL A 709 -9.02 28.97 6.21
C VAL A 709 -7.73 29.22 6.97
N TRP A 710 -7.62 28.63 8.15
CA TRP A 710 -6.41 28.64 8.96
C TRP A 710 -5.78 27.26 8.93
N ILE A 711 -4.52 27.19 8.51
CA ILE A 711 -3.84 25.94 8.22
C ILE A 711 -2.74 25.70 9.24
N LEU A 712 -2.84 24.57 9.93
CA LEU A 712 -1.88 24.13 10.93
C LEU A 712 -0.80 23.29 10.24
N LEU A 713 0.44 23.76 10.29
CA LEU A 713 1.56 23.20 9.56
C LEU A 713 2.58 22.58 10.50
N GLN A 714 3.05 21.39 10.09
CA GLN A 714 4.27 20.81 10.62
C GLN A 714 5.48 21.74 10.40
N HIS A 715 6.57 21.51 11.13
CA HIS A 715 7.76 22.35 11.07
C HIS A 715 8.31 22.45 9.63
N SER A 716 8.69 21.30 9.05
CA SER A 716 9.07 21.18 7.64
C SER A 716 7.84 20.86 6.79
N ALA A 717 7.02 21.86 6.50
CA ALA A 717 5.78 21.68 5.73
C ALA A 717 6.03 21.42 4.24
N ASP A 718 4.96 20.98 3.56
CA ASP A 718 4.96 20.80 2.11
C ASP A 718 5.30 22.10 1.37
N PHE A 719 5.94 21.96 0.19
CA PHE A 719 6.45 23.06 -0.62
C PHE A 719 5.41 24.13 -0.97
N ARG A 720 4.12 23.78 -0.99
CA ARG A 720 3.01 24.71 -1.28
C ARG A 720 2.90 25.84 -0.26
N TRP A 721 3.36 25.60 0.96
CA TRP A 721 3.25 26.53 2.08
C TRP A 721 4.50 27.38 2.29
N LEU A 722 5.57 27.12 1.52
CA LEU A 722 6.85 27.86 1.56
C LEU A 722 7.41 27.98 3.00
N LEU A 723 8.26 28.98 3.22
CA LEU A 723 8.99 29.23 4.47
C LEU A 723 8.61 30.59 5.04
N ASP A 724 8.63 30.68 6.38
CA ASP A 724 8.60 31.92 7.17
C ASP A 724 7.52 32.94 6.77
N ARG A 725 6.33 32.44 6.44
CA ARG A 725 5.18 33.26 6.06
C ARG A 725 3.90 32.76 6.72
N THR A 726 2.97 33.69 6.93
CA THR A 726 1.67 33.44 7.55
C THR A 726 0.51 33.47 6.55
N ASP A 727 0.79 33.66 5.26
CA ASP A 727 -0.17 33.72 4.16
C ASP A 727 0.19 32.69 3.07
N SER A 728 -0.68 32.48 2.07
CA SER A 728 -0.43 31.53 0.98
C SER A 728 -0.50 32.21 -0.39
N PRO A 729 0.49 32.01 -1.29
CA PRO A 729 0.39 32.47 -2.67
C PRO A 729 -0.65 31.66 -3.48
N TRP A 730 -1.05 30.49 -2.99
CA TRP A 730 -2.03 29.62 -3.65
C TRP A 730 -3.47 29.89 -3.22
N TYR A 731 -3.66 30.40 -2.00
CA TYR A 731 -4.97 30.61 -1.39
C TYR A 731 -4.99 31.95 -0.66
N PRO A 732 -5.50 33.03 -1.28
CA PRO A 732 -5.54 34.36 -0.67
C PRO A 732 -6.31 34.42 0.66
N SER A 733 -7.24 33.50 0.88
CA SER A 733 -8.03 33.38 2.12
C SER A 733 -7.33 32.59 3.24
N ALA A 734 -6.12 32.07 2.99
CA ALA A 734 -5.42 31.21 3.94
C ALA A 734 -4.53 32.01 4.90
N ARG A 735 -4.57 31.62 6.18
CA ARG A 735 -3.58 32.00 7.20
C ARG A 735 -2.84 30.77 7.69
N LEU A 736 -1.52 30.83 7.80
CA LEU A 736 -0.67 29.70 8.17
C LEU A 736 -0.20 29.82 9.61
N PHE A 737 -0.26 28.72 10.35
CA PHE A 737 0.28 28.56 11.70
C PHE A 737 1.23 27.38 11.70
N ARG A 738 2.50 27.61 12.03
CA ARG A 738 3.56 26.62 11.84
C ARG A 738 4.18 26.24 13.17
N GLN A 739 4.44 24.95 13.34
CA GLN A 739 5.25 24.45 14.44
C GLN A 739 6.62 25.16 14.49
N PRO A 740 6.99 25.80 15.62
CA PRO A 740 8.32 26.38 15.78
C PRO A 740 9.40 25.30 15.83
N ARG A 741 9.04 24.09 16.29
CA ARG A 741 9.86 22.87 16.31
C ARG A 741 8.97 21.66 16.03
N ALA A 742 9.54 20.62 15.43
CA ALA A 742 8.81 19.40 15.13
C ALA A 742 8.07 18.86 16.38
N GLY A 743 6.76 18.63 16.25
CA GLY A 743 5.91 18.10 17.31
C GLY A 743 5.34 19.13 18.29
N ASP A 744 5.72 20.42 18.20
CA ASP A 744 5.24 21.48 19.10
C ASP A 744 3.86 22.01 18.66
N TRP A 745 2.85 21.13 18.69
CA TRP A 745 1.45 21.49 18.50
C TRP A 745 0.87 22.39 19.60
N PRO A 746 1.26 22.29 20.89
CA PRO A 746 0.79 23.20 21.92
C PRO A 746 1.11 24.68 21.63
N ALA A 747 2.29 25.00 21.11
CA ALA A 747 2.61 26.36 20.69
C ALA A 747 1.68 26.85 19.57
N VAL A 748 1.42 26.01 18.57
CA VAL A 748 0.47 26.31 17.48
C VAL A 748 -0.94 26.56 18.03
N ALA A 749 -1.40 25.75 18.98
CA ALA A 749 -2.72 25.92 19.61
C ALA A 749 -2.82 27.23 20.41
N ALA A 750 -1.74 27.64 21.10
CA ALA A 750 -1.71 28.91 21.82
C ALA A 750 -1.82 30.12 20.86
N ASP A 751 -1.04 30.12 19.78
CA ASP A 751 -1.09 31.17 18.75
C ASP A 751 -2.46 31.25 18.07
N LEU A 752 -3.06 30.07 17.82
CA LEU A 752 -4.40 29.94 17.27
C LEU A 752 -5.46 30.54 18.20
N GLY A 753 -5.36 30.28 19.51
CA GLY A 753 -6.25 30.82 20.53
C GLY A 753 -6.19 32.35 20.61
N LEU A 754 -4.98 32.93 20.58
CA LEU A 754 -4.80 34.38 20.52
C LEU A 754 -5.40 34.99 19.26
N ALA A 755 -5.20 34.34 18.11
CA ALA A 755 -5.77 34.78 16.85
C ALA A 755 -7.31 34.74 16.85
N LEU A 756 -7.92 33.67 17.38
CA LEU A 756 -9.38 33.56 17.50
C LEU A 756 -9.95 34.60 18.46
N ALA A 757 -9.31 34.85 19.60
CA ALA A 757 -9.74 35.86 20.55
C ALA A 757 -9.81 37.26 19.90
N HIS A 758 -8.86 37.58 19.00
CA HIS A 758 -8.88 38.84 18.26
C HIS A 758 -10.02 38.94 17.23
N VAL A 759 -10.49 37.82 16.68
CA VAL A 759 -11.66 37.77 15.77
C VAL A 759 -12.97 37.98 16.55
N LEU A 760 -13.01 37.55 17.82
CA LEU A 760 -14.19 37.63 18.68
C LEU A 760 -14.34 38.97 19.41
N CYS A 761 -13.25 39.71 19.61
CA CYS A 761 -13.29 41.10 20.08
C CYS A 761 -13.82 41.99 18.95
#